data_AF-A0A2D9J0I4-F1
#
_entry.id   AF-A0A2D9J0I4-F1
#
_cell.length_a   1.000
_cell.length_b   1.000
_cell.length_c   1.000
_cell.angle_alpha   90.00
_cell.angle_beta   90.00
_cell.angle_gamma   90.00
#
_symmetry.space_group_name_H-M   'P 1'
#
loop_
_entity.id
_entity.type
_entity.pdbx_description
1 polymer ?
#
loop_
_entity_poly.entity_id
_entity_poly.type
_entity_poly.pdbx_seq_one_letter_code
_entity_poly.pdbx_strand_id
1 'polypeptide(L)'
;MFDRLYRHGRLAGIGLAAALLNACGGGSATAPDAEPFYLEEEEEWSLVWSDEFDGSAVDSGNWTFQLGDGSDNGLPGWGNYELQYYQADNASIKEVDDTTALVIEARQEDAGNSAYTSARMRSVNKFDFKYGRVDIRAKAAPGDGMWSAVWMMPTDTTYGTWAAGGEIDIMEVVNAGTDNQGVFMAAHYGFEWPLNQITSEGADVSDATDWHTYSLEWSGDYLRWFVDGEHLRTVSKDVYYSYYFKDNTDGYQLASNPSAPFDRDFHLIVNLAVGGVGPGVELDPSAVPGEMVVDYIRVYECSYDTANGVGCNSLADRSIESPDAQSPEVVTTDIYTDAVGPLTWTFLTGDVTRDLQAAVGWNNEGAIDISVSEVAVEGRGNVLDVMSDGGGNVVINATDGKIIDVYGHRGGGELKFDMYIDSSMTAPNSTISIKMDSGYPALGSVTLDVSAMPKNEWFSYSASINQILANRGERTLALGAVQNLVVIEPSAAAHVQLDNIRLVCGTPNGDCGISAPARATDDLVITVLDENGEAGSAWSPGICAVSAENAFASDYCDGNTSNQVTWSVVPTGDDSIGPNAVQVNFGDGVGGAWFIKDDQGLDLSDSAGGTLKFDINLSAETVADGIIYKVENDYPQGTGPIDLDLTGYAPGTWKSFEIPISDLLLSTNAEQNNPPGGRLNLGAVKAFLVLSPNGEQGGKSLKVANIRLERLAGEEAEDTGILGTWMLAPEAGSLGVGPAEFDVSWWSGDDGVIALRACFYDDEYVFGRDGSFRNVLGDETWLETWQGVEADGCGAPVAPHDASIDATFEYDETAQTLTINGQGSYMGLPKAVNGAEIASPGDAPGSIVYNAYEQEDGSMLVTVEAGAGVWWNYKFIKTAEPPPPSPFQGTWVIAPEAGSLGVGPAEFDVSWWSGDDGVIALRDCYYDDEYIFNPDGSFRIEYQGETWLEPWQSGGGEECGAPVAPHDSSVPGSWSHDQDAGTLTISGEGSFVGLPKAINGAEISSIADVPASITY
;
A
#
# COMPACT_ATOMS: atom_id res chain seq x y z
N MET A 1 21.59 -19.06 -24.78
CA MET A 1 22.78 -19.95 -24.68
C MET A 1 23.10 -19.99 -23.19
N PHE A 2 22.30 -20.63 -22.34
CA PHE A 2 22.08 -22.07 -22.21
C PHE A 2 20.58 -22.37 -22.06
N ASP A 3 20.02 -23.03 -23.06
CA ASP A 3 18.78 -23.78 -22.98
C ASP A 3 18.96 -24.97 -23.95
N ARG A 4 18.46 -26.15 -23.58
CA ARG A 4 18.76 -27.50 -24.11
C ARG A 4 19.86 -28.29 -23.39
N LEU A 5 19.56 -28.80 -22.19
CA LEU A 5 20.15 -30.07 -21.72
C LEU A 5 19.44 -30.73 -20.51
N TYR A 6 18.10 -30.75 -20.43
CA TYR A 6 17.40 -31.65 -19.49
C TYR A 6 16.06 -32.18 -20.04
N ARG A 7 16.09 -32.71 -21.26
CA ARG A 7 15.15 -33.75 -21.73
C ARG A 7 15.97 -34.74 -22.54
N HIS A 8 15.70 -36.04 -22.38
CA HIS A 8 16.34 -37.23 -22.99
C HIS A 8 17.31 -38.01 -22.07
N GLY A 9 16.72 -38.68 -21.07
CA GLY A 9 17.45 -39.58 -20.16
C GLY A 9 16.64 -40.76 -19.61
N ARG A 10 15.57 -41.24 -20.27
CA ARG A 10 14.93 -42.54 -19.96
C ARG A 10 14.34 -43.16 -21.22
N LEU A 11 15.16 -43.85 -22.01
CA LEU A 11 14.77 -44.87 -23.01
C LEU A 11 16.04 -45.49 -23.64
N ALA A 12 16.87 -46.13 -22.81
CA ALA A 12 17.98 -46.97 -23.27
C ALA A 12 18.31 -48.04 -22.22
N GLY A 13 17.31 -48.86 -21.88
CA GLY A 13 17.46 -49.96 -20.90
C GLY A 13 16.58 -51.18 -21.16
N ILE A 14 15.81 -51.23 -22.27
CA ILE A 14 14.92 -52.35 -22.62
C ILE A 14 15.12 -52.75 -24.10
N GLY A 15 16.37 -52.73 -24.56
CA GLY A 15 16.74 -53.06 -25.94
C GLY A 15 17.52 -54.38 -26.11
N LEU A 16 17.90 -55.04 -25.01
CA LEU A 16 18.86 -56.17 -25.06
C LEU A 16 18.41 -57.47 -24.36
N ALA A 17 17.11 -57.63 -24.07
CA ALA A 17 16.53 -58.88 -23.57
C ALA A 17 15.45 -59.49 -24.50
N ALA A 18 15.15 -58.86 -25.63
CA ALA A 18 14.10 -59.30 -26.56
C ALA A 18 14.60 -60.05 -27.82
N ALA A 19 15.88 -60.44 -27.87
CA ALA A 19 16.47 -61.11 -29.05
C ALA A 19 17.12 -62.48 -28.77
N LEU A 20 16.85 -63.11 -27.62
CA LEU A 20 17.35 -64.47 -27.31
C LEU A 20 16.27 -65.47 -26.84
N LEU A 21 14.99 -65.12 -26.90
CA LEU A 21 13.87 -66.03 -26.60
C LEU A 21 12.89 -66.12 -27.77
N ASN A 22 13.38 -66.60 -28.91
CA ASN A 22 12.53 -67.09 -30.01
C ASN A 22 13.18 -68.26 -30.75
N ALA A 23 13.68 -69.24 -30.00
CA ALA A 23 14.17 -70.51 -30.53
C ALA A 23 14.00 -71.68 -29.55
N CYS A 24 12.78 -71.88 -29.06
CA CYS A 24 12.15 -73.11 -28.53
C CYS A 24 10.73 -72.67 -28.14
N GLY A 25 9.62 -73.01 -28.80
CA GLY A 25 9.29 -74.32 -29.35
C GLY A 25 8.27 -75.02 -28.44
N GLY A 26 7.02 -74.54 -28.42
CA GLY A 26 5.80 -75.34 -28.21
C GLY A 26 5.53 -75.95 -26.83
N GLY A 27 4.55 -75.37 -26.10
CA GLY A 27 3.85 -76.04 -25.02
C GLY A 27 3.02 -75.07 -24.17
N SER A 28 1.69 -75.17 -24.23
CA SER A 28 0.75 -74.43 -23.40
C SER A 28 1.04 -74.65 -21.91
N ALA A 29 1.64 -73.66 -21.25
CA ALA A 29 1.54 -73.47 -19.82
C ALA A 29 1.11 -72.02 -19.61
N THR A 30 -0.17 -71.82 -19.33
CA THR A 30 -0.68 -70.59 -18.73
C THR A 30 0.05 -70.40 -17.41
N ALA A 31 0.77 -69.28 -17.25
CA ALA A 31 1.15 -68.81 -15.93
C ALA A 31 -0.15 -68.67 -15.10
N PRO A 32 -0.17 -69.07 -13.83
CA PRO A 32 -1.34 -68.78 -13.00
C PRO A 32 -1.52 -67.26 -12.94
N ASP A 33 -2.73 -66.79 -13.24
CA ASP A 33 -3.16 -65.45 -12.84
C ASP A 33 -2.98 -65.38 -11.33
N ALA A 34 -1.93 -64.70 -10.89
CA ALA A 34 -1.86 -64.18 -9.55
C ALA A 34 -2.73 -62.93 -9.56
N GLU A 35 -4.02 -63.09 -9.25
CA GLU A 35 -4.84 -61.98 -8.78
C GLU A 35 -4.03 -61.25 -7.69
N PRO A 36 -3.78 -59.93 -7.81
CA PRO A 36 -3.16 -59.18 -6.74
C PRO A 36 -4.00 -59.38 -5.47
N PHE A 37 -3.36 -59.93 -4.45
CA PHE A 37 -3.95 -60.14 -3.15
C PHE A 37 -4.08 -58.77 -2.47
N TYR A 38 -5.22 -58.10 -2.70
CA TYR A 38 -5.69 -57.03 -1.84
C TYR A 38 -6.49 -57.69 -0.71
N LEU A 39 -6.08 -57.46 0.53
CA LEU A 39 -6.93 -57.80 1.67
C LEU A 39 -8.16 -56.89 1.65
N GLU A 40 -9.26 -57.33 2.27
CA GLU A 40 -10.44 -56.48 2.42
C GLU A 40 -10.09 -55.24 3.27
N GLU A 41 -10.79 -54.13 3.03
CA GLU A 41 -10.60 -52.79 3.65
C GLU A 41 -10.39 -52.83 5.18
N GLU A 42 -11.07 -53.75 5.87
CA GLU A 42 -11.00 -53.95 7.33
C GLU A 42 -9.65 -54.49 7.83
N GLU A 43 -8.74 -54.93 6.95
CA GLU A 43 -7.42 -55.46 7.33
C GLU A 43 -6.26 -54.46 7.11
N GLU A 44 -6.50 -53.28 6.50
CA GLU A 44 -5.44 -52.27 6.31
C GLU A 44 -5.24 -51.41 7.56
N TRP A 45 -6.31 -51.05 8.28
CA TRP A 45 -6.27 -50.10 9.40
C TRP A 45 -6.52 -50.79 10.74
N SER A 46 -5.63 -50.55 11.72
CA SER A 46 -5.79 -51.06 13.09
C SER A 46 -6.12 -49.91 14.04
N LEU A 47 -7.23 -50.00 14.77
CA LEU A 47 -7.60 -49.00 15.78
C LEU A 47 -6.51 -48.93 16.88
N VAL A 48 -5.98 -47.73 17.14
CA VAL A 48 -4.95 -47.50 18.16
C VAL A 48 -5.41 -46.60 19.29
N TRP A 49 -6.39 -45.74 19.05
CA TRP A 49 -7.02 -44.91 20.06
C TRP A 49 -8.45 -44.55 19.64
N SER A 50 -9.35 -44.40 20.61
CA SER A 50 -10.64 -43.77 20.39
C SER A 50 -11.19 -43.13 21.65
N ASP A 51 -12.08 -42.16 21.44
CA ASP A 51 -13.04 -41.71 22.43
C ASP A 51 -14.45 -41.89 21.83
N GLU A 52 -15.19 -42.82 22.40
CA GLU A 52 -16.59 -43.13 22.02
C GLU A 52 -17.59 -42.29 22.82
N PHE A 53 -17.10 -41.46 23.75
CA PHE A 53 -17.91 -40.59 24.61
C PHE A 53 -19.01 -41.29 25.44
N ASP A 54 -19.00 -42.63 25.57
CA ASP A 54 -19.91 -43.46 26.37
C ASP A 54 -19.89 -43.20 27.91
N GLY A 55 -19.07 -42.26 28.35
CA GLY A 55 -18.86 -41.93 29.76
C GLY A 55 -20.00 -41.12 30.40
N SER A 56 -19.72 -40.51 31.55
CA SER A 56 -20.64 -39.56 32.20
C SER A 56 -20.12 -38.11 32.21
N ALA A 57 -18.90 -37.91 31.70
CA ALA A 57 -18.21 -36.64 31.59
C ALA A 57 -17.06 -36.81 30.59
N VAL A 58 -16.55 -35.70 30.06
CA VAL A 58 -15.37 -35.68 29.20
C VAL A 58 -14.18 -36.30 29.95
N ASP A 59 -13.50 -37.28 29.34
CA ASP A 59 -12.39 -37.96 29.99
C ASP A 59 -11.16 -37.04 30.07
N SER A 60 -10.82 -36.61 31.29
CA SER A 60 -9.61 -35.83 31.55
C SER A 60 -8.31 -36.58 31.22
N GLY A 61 -8.36 -37.90 31.05
CA GLY A 61 -7.25 -38.71 30.53
C GLY A 61 -7.00 -38.49 29.04
N ASN A 62 -8.04 -38.10 28.28
CA ASN A 62 -7.97 -37.80 26.84
C ASN A 62 -7.87 -36.30 26.55
N TRP A 63 -8.60 -35.46 27.31
CA TRP A 63 -8.83 -34.06 26.92
C TRP A 63 -8.41 -33.03 27.97
N THR A 64 -7.81 -31.94 27.52
CA THR A 64 -7.53 -30.73 28.31
C THR A 64 -8.31 -29.56 27.72
N PHE A 65 -9.08 -28.85 28.55
CA PHE A 65 -9.79 -27.64 28.10
C PHE A 65 -8.84 -26.44 27.94
N GLN A 66 -9.01 -25.70 26.85
CA GLN A 66 -8.48 -24.36 26.68
C GLN A 66 -9.55 -23.37 27.16
N LEU A 67 -9.11 -22.32 27.87
CA LEU A 67 -10.01 -21.37 28.51
C LEU A 67 -9.78 -19.97 27.95
N GLY A 68 -10.82 -19.14 28.01
CA GLY A 68 -10.77 -17.74 27.61
C GLY A 68 -10.97 -17.47 26.13
N ASP A 69 -10.71 -16.22 25.77
CA ASP A 69 -10.85 -15.64 24.42
C ASP A 69 -9.52 -15.66 23.64
N GLY A 70 -8.50 -16.36 24.16
CA GLY A 70 -7.17 -16.46 23.56
C GLY A 70 -6.19 -15.34 23.96
N SER A 71 -6.65 -14.29 24.65
CA SER A 71 -5.79 -13.15 25.06
C SER A 71 -4.60 -13.56 25.93
N ASP A 72 -4.77 -14.54 26.83
CA ASP A 72 -3.69 -15.08 27.67
C ASP A 72 -2.59 -15.78 26.85
N ASN A 73 -2.87 -16.14 25.60
CA ASN A 73 -1.92 -16.70 24.65
C ASN A 73 -1.40 -15.66 23.64
N GLY A 74 -1.72 -14.38 23.83
CA GLY A 74 -1.38 -13.31 22.89
C GLY A 74 -2.23 -13.31 21.60
N LEU A 75 -3.35 -14.03 21.59
CA LEU A 75 -4.24 -14.19 20.44
C LEU A 75 -5.69 -13.82 20.82
N PRO A 76 -6.02 -12.54 21.10
CA PRO A 76 -7.40 -12.14 21.35
C PRO A 76 -8.34 -12.58 20.22
N GLY A 77 -9.55 -13.03 20.57
CA GLY A 77 -10.47 -13.64 19.61
C GLY A 77 -9.90 -14.90 18.94
N TRP A 78 -8.98 -15.59 19.63
CA TRP A 78 -8.18 -16.72 19.13
C TRP A 78 -7.44 -16.47 17.79
N GLY A 79 -7.21 -15.20 17.44
CA GLY A 79 -6.59 -14.80 16.17
C GLY A 79 -7.57 -14.68 15.00
N ASN A 80 -8.84 -15.06 15.18
CA ASN A 80 -9.85 -15.10 14.12
C ASN A 80 -11.07 -14.22 14.42
N TYR A 81 -10.94 -13.27 15.35
CA TYR A 81 -12.02 -12.37 15.77
C TYR A 81 -13.24 -13.09 16.36
N GLU A 82 -13.00 -14.25 16.97
CA GLU A 82 -14.03 -15.07 17.60
C GLU A 82 -14.66 -14.38 18.82
N LEU A 83 -15.97 -14.58 19.04
CA LEU A 83 -16.76 -13.85 20.04
C LEU A 83 -16.83 -14.52 21.42
N GLN A 84 -16.57 -15.82 21.48
CA GLN A 84 -16.80 -16.63 22.66
C GLN A 84 -15.64 -16.60 23.67
N TYR A 85 -15.99 -16.73 24.95
CA TYR A 85 -15.07 -17.13 26.00
C TYR A 85 -15.16 -18.65 26.20
N TYR A 86 -14.06 -19.38 25.97
CA TYR A 86 -14.06 -20.83 26.18
C TYR A 86 -14.03 -21.20 27.66
N GLN A 87 -14.88 -22.15 28.05
CA GLN A 87 -14.93 -22.72 29.40
C GLN A 87 -15.35 -24.19 29.37
N ALA A 88 -14.94 -24.94 30.40
CA ALA A 88 -15.19 -26.38 30.47
C ALA A 88 -16.70 -26.72 30.64
N ASP A 89 -17.47 -25.84 31.29
CA ASP A 89 -18.88 -26.05 31.63
C ASP A 89 -19.84 -26.00 30.41
N ASN A 90 -19.31 -25.70 29.23
CA ASN A 90 -20.01 -25.77 27.94
C ASN A 90 -19.86 -27.13 27.25
N ALA A 91 -19.03 -28.04 27.77
CA ALA A 91 -18.90 -29.40 27.26
C ALA A 91 -19.54 -30.42 28.21
N SER A 92 -20.32 -31.34 27.68
CA SER A 92 -20.98 -32.39 28.45
C SER A 92 -21.12 -33.69 27.65
N ILE A 93 -21.36 -34.80 28.35
CA ILE A 93 -21.75 -36.07 27.72
C ILE A 93 -23.24 -36.27 27.95
N LYS A 94 -24.03 -36.39 26.88
CA LYS A 94 -25.48 -36.58 26.96
C LYS A 94 -26.02 -37.41 25.80
N GLU A 95 -27.25 -37.90 25.95
CA GLU A 95 -27.99 -38.60 24.90
C GLU A 95 -28.52 -37.60 23.86
N VAL A 96 -28.17 -37.81 22.59
CA VAL A 96 -28.70 -37.10 21.42
C VAL A 96 -29.06 -38.15 20.36
N ASP A 97 -30.31 -38.18 19.91
CA ASP A 97 -30.81 -39.12 18.89
C ASP A 97 -30.45 -40.60 19.19
N ASP A 98 -30.71 -41.05 20.43
CA ASP A 98 -30.39 -42.40 20.94
C ASP A 98 -28.88 -42.76 20.91
N THR A 99 -28.01 -41.75 20.89
CA THR A 99 -26.55 -41.87 20.92
C THR A 99 -25.99 -41.11 22.12
N THR A 100 -25.18 -41.77 22.97
CA THR A 100 -24.40 -41.06 24.00
C THR A 100 -23.26 -40.32 23.30
N ALA A 101 -23.25 -38.99 23.34
CA ALA A 101 -22.32 -38.17 22.58
C ALA A 101 -21.71 -37.06 23.43
N LEU A 102 -20.53 -36.58 23.02
CA LEU A 102 -20.04 -35.28 23.43
C LEU A 102 -20.94 -34.20 22.84
N VAL A 103 -21.31 -33.23 23.67
CA VAL A 103 -21.98 -32.01 23.23
C VAL A 103 -21.24 -30.80 23.73
N ILE A 104 -20.84 -29.94 22.78
CA ILE A 104 -20.32 -28.60 23.03
C ILE A 104 -21.45 -27.62 22.71
N GLU A 105 -21.89 -26.89 23.73
CA GLU A 105 -22.99 -25.93 23.62
C GLU A 105 -22.43 -24.51 23.68
N ALA A 106 -22.63 -23.73 22.61
CA ALA A 106 -22.46 -22.29 22.67
C ALA A 106 -23.64 -21.66 23.39
N ARG A 107 -23.41 -20.70 24.29
CA ARG A 107 -24.45 -20.01 25.06
C ARG A 107 -24.26 -18.51 25.01
N GLN A 108 -25.38 -17.77 25.12
CA GLN A 108 -25.36 -16.34 25.35
C GLN A 108 -25.26 -16.11 26.86
N GLU A 109 -24.04 -15.88 27.32
CA GLU A 109 -23.69 -15.76 28.73
C GLU A 109 -22.45 -14.87 28.85
N ASP A 110 -22.53 -13.85 29.71
CA ASP A 110 -21.39 -12.95 29.94
C ASP A 110 -20.26 -13.70 30.68
N ALA A 111 -19.08 -13.77 30.07
CA ALA A 111 -17.88 -14.33 30.66
C ALA A 111 -16.63 -13.58 30.20
N GLY A 112 -15.82 -13.11 31.16
CA GLY A 112 -14.70 -12.22 30.83
C GLY A 112 -15.19 -10.94 30.16
N ASN A 113 -14.68 -10.66 28.96
CA ASN A 113 -15.10 -9.54 28.11
C ASN A 113 -16.02 -9.98 26.95
N SER A 114 -16.51 -11.22 26.97
CA SER A 114 -17.33 -11.82 25.90
C SER A 114 -18.79 -11.97 26.33
N ALA A 115 -19.71 -11.80 25.37
CA ALA A 115 -21.16 -12.03 25.55
C ALA A 115 -21.58 -13.49 25.29
N TYR A 116 -20.65 -14.33 24.85
CA TYR A 116 -20.90 -15.73 24.49
C TYR A 116 -19.89 -16.66 25.18
N THR A 117 -20.33 -17.87 25.52
CA THR A 117 -19.47 -18.94 26.04
C THR A 117 -19.56 -20.18 25.17
N SER A 118 -18.48 -20.96 25.10
CA SER A 118 -18.44 -22.25 24.41
C SER A 118 -17.32 -23.13 25.00
N ALA A 119 -16.96 -24.25 24.38
CA ALA A 119 -15.81 -25.06 24.78
C ALA A 119 -14.81 -25.31 23.63
N ARG A 120 -13.54 -25.38 24.02
CA ARG A 120 -12.41 -25.84 23.20
C ARG A 120 -11.56 -26.80 24.02
N MET A 121 -11.29 -27.98 23.47
CA MET A 121 -10.52 -29.01 24.17
C MET A 121 -9.49 -29.65 23.23
N ARG A 122 -8.39 -30.14 23.81
CA ARG A 122 -7.27 -30.71 23.06
C ARG A 122 -6.67 -31.94 23.71
N SER A 123 -6.11 -32.85 22.90
CA SER A 123 -5.49 -34.09 23.35
C SER A 123 -3.98 -34.00 23.64
N VAL A 124 -3.41 -32.79 23.59
CA VAL A 124 -1.95 -32.57 23.72
C VAL A 124 -1.34 -33.24 24.95
N ASN A 125 -0.25 -33.99 24.76
CA ASN A 125 0.44 -34.79 25.79
C ASN A 125 -0.42 -35.87 26.45
N LYS A 126 -1.57 -36.21 25.87
CA LYS A 126 -2.47 -37.29 26.31
C LYS A 126 -2.62 -38.34 25.23
N PHE A 127 -2.94 -37.88 24.03
CA PHE A 127 -2.86 -38.65 22.81
C PHE A 127 -2.32 -37.74 21.71
N ASP A 128 -1.08 -38.03 21.31
CA ASP A 128 -0.38 -37.40 20.20
C ASP A 128 0.03 -38.53 19.25
N PHE A 129 -0.12 -38.34 17.96
CA PHE A 129 0.18 -39.37 16.97
C PHE A 129 0.74 -38.77 15.70
N LYS A 130 1.48 -39.59 14.95
CA LYS A 130 1.98 -39.25 13.64
C LYS A 130 1.60 -40.33 12.65
N TYR A 131 0.98 -39.89 11.56
CA TYR A 131 0.40 -40.74 10.53
C TYR A 131 -0.70 -41.65 11.05
N GLY A 132 -1.62 -42.01 10.17
CA GLY A 132 -2.80 -42.79 10.53
C GLY A 132 -4.03 -42.35 9.78
N ARG A 133 -5.16 -42.89 10.18
CA ARG A 133 -6.48 -42.43 9.76
C ARG A 133 -7.23 -41.90 10.97
N VAL A 134 -7.92 -40.78 10.84
CA VAL A 134 -8.83 -40.24 11.84
C VAL A 134 -10.24 -40.28 11.28
N ASP A 135 -11.19 -40.85 12.01
CA ASP A 135 -12.62 -40.78 11.72
C ASP A 135 -13.34 -40.02 12.82
N ILE A 136 -14.15 -39.03 12.45
CA ILE A 136 -14.98 -38.23 13.35
C ILE A 136 -16.42 -38.35 12.89
N ARG A 137 -17.31 -38.82 13.75
CA ARG A 137 -18.76 -38.79 13.47
C ARG A 137 -19.41 -37.67 14.27
N ALA A 138 -19.93 -36.66 13.58
CA ALA A 138 -20.42 -35.44 14.22
C ALA A 138 -21.64 -34.82 13.51
N LYS A 139 -22.35 -33.98 14.25
CA LYS A 139 -23.35 -33.01 13.79
C LYS A 139 -22.81 -31.61 14.09
N ALA A 140 -22.82 -30.71 13.12
CA ALA A 140 -22.40 -29.32 13.32
C ALA A 140 -23.51 -28.50 14.00
N ALA A 141 -23.10 -27.43 14.68
CA ALA A 141 -24.03 -26.49 15.30
C ALA A 141 -24.75 -25.64 14.24
N PRO A 142 -26.11 -25.57 14.28
CA PRO A 142 -26.87 -24.86 13.27
C PRO A 142 -26.82 -23.33 13.43
N GLY A 143 -26.95 -22.61 12.32
CA GLY A 143 -27.20 -21.16 12.29
C GLY A 143 -26.01 -20.30 11.88
N ASP A 144 -26.29 -19.13 11.30
CA ASP A 144 -25.29 -18.20 10.78
C ASP A 144 -24.38 -17.67 11.91
N GLY A 145 -23.07 -17.67 11.67
CA GLY A 145 -22.03 -17.31 12.64
C GLY A 145 -21.58 -18.45 13.56
N MET A 146 -22.12 -19.66 13.44
CA MET A 146 -21.62 -20.83 14.18
C MET A 146 -20.49 -21.52 13.40
N TRP A 147 -19.42 -21.94 14.10
CA TRP A 147 -18.24 -22.58 13.49
C TRP A 147 -17.80 -23.80 14.29
N SER A 148 -18.17 -24.99 13.81
CA SER A 148 -17.83 -26.28 14.43
C SER A 148 -16.52 -26.81 13.83
N ALA A 149 -15.55 -27.17 14.67
CA ALA A 149 -14.23 -27.60 14.18
C ALA A 149 -13.67 -28.82 14.92
N VAL A 150 -13.10 -29.76 14.16
CA VAL A 150 -12.19 -30.81 14.64
C VAL A 150 -10.94 -30.83 13.76
N TRP A 151 -9.81 -30.55 14.38
CA TRP A 151 -8.57 -30.23 13.69
C TRP A 151 -7.36 -30.68 14.51
N MET A 152 -6.17 -30.48 13.96
CA MET A 152 -4.92 -30.99 14.51
C MET A 152 -3.81 -29.96 14.46
N MET A 153 -3.03 -29.89 15.54
CA MET A 153 -1.86 -29.03 15.67
C MET A 153 -0.64 -29.86 16.11
N PRO A 154 0.60 -29.45 15.77
CA PRO A 154 1.80 -30.16 16.19
C PRO A 154 1.94 -30.09 17.72
N THR A 155 2.38 -31.20 18.32
CA THR A 155 2.62 -31.26 19.77
C THR A 155 3.92 -30.58 20.17
N ASP A 156 4.92 -30.57 19.29
CA ASP A 156 6.16 -29.83 19.45
C ASP A 156 6.27 -28.66 18.45
N THR A 157 7.09 -27.65 18.77
CA THR A 157 7.30 -26.47 17.92
C THR A 157 8.57 -26.61 17.08
N THR A 158 8.82 -27.80 16.51
CA THR A 158 10.08 -28.06 15.77
C THR A 158 10.31 -27.04 14.64
N TYR A 159 9.25 -26.61 13.97
CA TYR A 159 9.31 -25.64 12.88
C TYR A 159 8.76 -24.27 13.26
N GLY A 160 8.98 -23.85 14.51
CA GLY A 160 8.53 -22.54 14.98
C GLY A 160 7.04 -22.48 15.31
N THR A 161 6.46 -21.30 15.13
CA THR A 161 5.04 -21.04 15.43
C THR A 161 4.14 -21.39 14.24
N TRP A 162 2.84 -21.19 14.42
CA TRP A 162 1.88 -21.30 13.33
C TRP A 162 2.16 -20.27 12.21
N ALA A 163 1.96 -20.57 10.94
CA ALA A 163 1.58 -21.88 10.37
C ALA A 163 2.77 -22.74 9.95
N ALA A 164 4.01 -22.26 10.12
CA ALA A 164 5.22 -23.00 9.72
C ALA A 164 5.34 -24.36 10.43
N GLY A 165 4.76 -24.49 11.63
CA GLY A 165 4.60 -25.74 12.37
C GLY A 165 3.56 -26.73 11.82
N GLY A 166 2.67 -26.28 10.94
CA GLY A 166 1.59 -27.07 10.35
C GLY A 166 0.26 -27.00 11.12
N GLU A 167 -0.84 -27.09 10.41
CA GLU A 167 -2.21 -27.32 10.91
C GLU A 167 -2.94 -28.25 9.93
N ILE A 168 -3.75 -29.17 10.44
CA ILE A 168 -4.61 -30.03 9.60
C ILE A 168 -6.05 -29.97 10.12
N ASP A 169 -6.93 -29.41 9.31
CA ASP A 169 -8.35 -29.31 9.61
C ASP A 169 -9.08 -30.48 8.96
N ILE A 170 -9.63 -31.36 9.80
CA ILE A 170 -10.33 -32.56 9.33
C ILE A 170 -11.79 -32.23 9.04
N MET A 171 -12.38 -31.39 9.89
CA MET A 171 -13.74 -30.90 9.79
C MET A 171 -13.76 -29.44 10.23
N GLU A 172 -14.13 -28.55 9.32
CA GLU A 172 -14.66 -27.24 9.65
C GLU A 172 -16.03 -27.07 9.03
N VAL A 173 -17.03 -26.73 9.83
CA VAL A 173 -18.38 -26.47 9.34
C VAL A 173 -18.85 -25.13 9.87
N VAL A 174 -19.22 -24.25 8.95
CA VAL A 174 -19.78 -22.93 9.25
C VAL A 174 -21.24 -22.85 8.82
N ASN A 175 -22.03 -22.09 9.57
CA ASN A 175 -23.41 -21.74 9.20
C ASN A 175 -24.30 -22.96 8.90
N ALA A 176 -24.14 -24.05 9.66
CA ALA A 176 -24.79 -25.32 9.32
C ALA A 176 -26.32 -25.18 9.24
N GLY A 177 -26.93 -25.80 8.24
CA GLY A 177 -28.39 -25.77 8.03
C GLY A 177 -28.95 -24.43 7.55
N THR A 178 -28.11 -23.46 7.16
CA THR A 178 -28.54 -22.20 6.53
C THR A 178 -28.16 -22.17 5.04
N ASP A 179 -28.63 -21.15 4.33
CA ASP A 179 -28.25 -20.91 2.93
C ASP A 179 -26.75 -20.57 2.77
N ASN A 180 -26.04 -20.24 3.87
CA ASN A 180 -24.62 -19.89 3.89
C ASN A 180 -23.73 -21.05 4.39
N GLN A 181 -24.26 -22.27 4.48
CA GLN A 181 -23.51 -23.43 4.98
C GLN A 181 -22.22 -23.65 4.19
N GLY A 182 -21.11 -23.84 4.90
CA GLY A 182 -19.82 -24.24 4.35
C GLY A 182 -19.25 -25.42 5.11
N VAL A 183 -18.72 -26.41 4.38
CA VAL A 183 -17.97 -27.54 4.95
C VAL A 183 -16.59 -27.53 4.30
N PHE A 184 -15.56 -27.42 5.12
CA PHE A 184 -14.19 -27.25 4.67
C PHE A 184 -13.24 -28.22 5.34
N MET A 185 -12.19 -28.55 4.62
CA MET A 185 -11.00 -29.20 5.14
C MET A 185 -9.79 -28.45 4.63
N ALA A 186 -8.76 -28.34 5.44
CA ALA A 186 -7.60 -27.54 5.11
C ALA A 186 -6.31 -28.11 5.69
N ALA A 187 -5.20 -27.71 5.07
CA ALA A 187 -3.87 -27.84 5.60
C ALA A 187 -3.18 -26.48 5.53
N HIS A 188 -2.72 -25.98 6.68
CA HIS A 188 -1.93 -24.75 6.76
C HIS A 188 -0.46 -25.09 6.95
N TYR A 189 0.41 -24.44 6.18
CA TYR A 189 1.85 -24.73 6.14
C TYR A 189 2.64 -23.53 5.59
N GLY A 190 3.90 -23.74 5.19
CA GLY A 190 4.68 -22.78 4.44
C GLY A 190 5.48 -21.88 5.37
N PHE A 191 4.86 -20.81 5.87
CA PHE A 191 5.53 -19.78 6.66
C PHE A 191 4.78 -19.48 7.97
N GLU A 192 5.41 -18.70 8.84
CA GLU A 192 4.69 -18.02 9.91
C GLU A 192 3.72 -17.00 9.32
N TRP A 193 2.65 -16.68 10.06
CA TRP A 193 1.74 -15.60 9.69
C TRP A 193 2.52 -14.28 9.41
N PRO A 194 2.16 -13.51 8.37
CA PRO A 194 1.02 -13.67 7.47
C PRO A 194 1.29 -14.47 6.18
N LEU A 195 2.52 -14.97 5.97
CA LEU A 195 2.89 -15.61 4.69
C LEU A 195 2.49 -17.09 4.62
N ASN A 196 1.72 -17.58 5.60
CA ASN A 196 1.29 -18.97 5.62
C ASN A 196 0.55 -19.34 4.32
N GLN A 197 0.73 -20.59 3.91
CA GLN A 197 0.03 -21.16 2.77
C GLN A 197 -1.11 -22.03 3.28
N ILE A 198 -2.18 -22.09 2.50
CA ILE A 198 -3.33 -22.95 2.77
C ILE A 198 -3.62 -23.77 1.52
N THR A 199 -3.83 -25.06 1.71
CA THR A 199 -4.55 -25.88 0.73
C THR A 199 -5.85 -26.31 1.36
N SER A 200 -6.98 -25.87 0.79
CA SER A 200 -8.32 -26.23 1.25
C SER A 200 -9.14 -26.90 0.15
N GLU A 201 -10.18 -27.61 0.56
CA GLU A 201 -11.22 -28.16 -0.32
C GLU A 201 -12.57 -28.05 0.39
N GLY A 202 -13.63 -27.73 -0.36
CA GLY A 202 -15.00 -27.72 0.14
C GLY A 202 -15.68 -29.08 -0.06
N ALA A 203 -16.62 -29.42 0.82
CA ALA A 203 -17.47 -30.59 0.66
C ALA A 203 -18.92 -30.17 0.38
N ASP A 204 -19.56 -30.78 -0.63
CA ASP A 204 -21.00 -30.61 -0.87
C ASP A 204 -21.79 -31.56 0.03
N VAL A 205 -22.15 -31.06 1.21
CA VAL A 205 -22.96 -31.77 2.20
C VAL A 205 -24.35 -31.15 2.25
N SER A 206 -25.40 -31.97 2.10
CA SER A 206 -26.76 -31.44 1.99
C SER A 206 -27.27 -30.73 3.25
N ASP A 207 -26.93 -31.24 4.43
CA ASP A 207 -27.30 -30.64 5.73
C ASP A 207 -26.29 -31.08 6.79
N ALA A 208 -25.32 -30.23 7.12
CA ALA A 208 -24.27 -30.59 8.06
C ALA A 208 -24.77 -30.65 9.53
N THR A 209 -26.05 -30.35 9.77
CA THR A 209 -26.70 -30.58 11.07
C THR A 209 -27.12 -32.04 11.27
N ASP A 210 -27.06 -32.88 10.23
CA ASP A 210 -27.22 -34.32 10.32
C ASP A 210 -25.88 -35.02 10.69
N TRP A 211 -25.95 -36.32 10.94
CA TRP A 211 -24.76 -37.12 11.25
C TRP A 211 -23.93 -37.39 10.00
N HIS A 212 -22.70 -36.88 10.00
CA HIS A 212 -21.71 -37.14 8.95
C HIS A 212 -20.42 -37.73 9.54
N THR A 213 -19.68 -38.47 8.72
CA THR A 213 -18.34 -38.98 9.07
C THR A 213 -17.28 -38.22 8.30
N TYR A 214 -16.49 -37.43 9.00
CA TYR A 214 -15.35 -36.68 8.47
C TYR A 214 -14.07 -37.47 8.74
N SER A 215 -13.28 -37.71 7.70
CA SER A 215 -12.08 -38.55 7.84
C SER A 215 -10.85 -37.93 7.20
N LEU A 216 -9.69 -38.20 7.80
CA LEU A 216 -8.37 -37.87 7.26
C LEU A 216 -7.53 -39.15 7.20
N GLU A 217 -6.99 -39.49 6.03
CA GLU A 217 -5.84 -40.40 5.92
C GLU A 217 -4.56 -39.57 5.80
N TRP A 218 -3.65 -39.74 6.74
CA TRP A 218 -2.37 -39.02 6.81
C TRP A 218 -1.20 -40.01 6.79
N SER A 219 -0.30 -39.81 5.85
CA SER A 219 0.93 -40.56 5.69
C SER A 219 2.10 -39.61 5.41
N GLY A 220 3.32 -40.14 5.37
CA GLY A 220 4.50 -39.37 5.01
C GLY A 220 4.48 -38.82 3.58
N ASP A 221 3.62 -39.35 2.69
CA ASP A 221 3.53 -38.90 1.30
C ASP A 221 2.25 -38.12 0.98
N TYR A 222 1.17 -38.33 1.75
CA TYR A 222 -0.16 -37.80 1.41
C TYR A 222 -1.00 -37.43 2.64
N LEU A 223 -1.76 -36.35 2.50
CA LEU A 223 -2.99 -36.08 3.25
C LEU A 223 -4.20 -36.34 2.34
N ARG A 224 -5.22 -37.04 2.82
CA ARG A 224 -6.44 -37.31 2.06
C ARG A 224 -7.67 -37.14 2.92
N TRP A 225 -8.64 -36.36 2.45
CA TRP A 225 -9.86 -36.07 3.20
C TRP A 225 -11.08 -36.74 2.60
N PHE A 226 -11.98 -37.14 3.48
CA PHE A 226 -13.22 -37.82 3.13
C PHE A 226 -14.39 -37.28 3.94
N VAL A 227 -15.56 -37.22 3.30
CA VAL A 227 -16.84 -37.02 3.99
C VAL A 227 -17.76 -38.17 3.57
N ASP A 228 -18.31 -38.88 4.56
CA ASP A 228 -19.16 -40.08 4.37
C ASP A 228 -18.54 -41.15 3.46
N GLY A 229 -17.22 -41.26 3.48
CA GLY A 229 -16.45 -42.20 2.66
C GLY A 229 -16.19 -41.74 1.22
N GLU A 230 -16.71 -40.58 0.81
CA GLU A 230 -16.33 -39.94 -0.45
C GLU A 230 -14.98 -39.26 -0.32
N HIS A 231 -14.01 -39.64 -1.17
CA HIS A 231 -12.70 -39.00 -1.21
C HIS A 231 -12.83 -37.64 -1.91
N LEU A 232 -12.47 -36.57 -1.22
CA LEU A 232 -12.65 -35.20 -1.73
C LEU A 232 -11.33 -34.60 -2.23
N ARG A 233 -10.24 -34.84 -1.49
CA ARG A 233 -8.96 -34.20 -1.76
C ARG A 233 -7.79 -35.12 -1.44
N THR A 234 -6.79 -35.13 -2.31
CA THR A 234 -5.44 -35.62 -2.02
C THR A 234 -4.45 -34.46 -2.09
N VAL A 235 -3.58 -34.35 -1.08
CA VAL A 235 -2.45 -33.42 -1.05
C VAL A 235 -1.16 -34.22 -0.88
N SER A 236 -0.32 -34.21 -1.93
CA SER A 236 1.02 -34.80 -1.90
C SER A 236 1.98 -33.97 -1.06
N LYS A 237 2.99 -34.60 -0.47
CA LYS A 237 4.09 -33.91 0.23
C LYS A 237 4.87 -32.90 -0.61
N ASP A 238 4.80 -33.01 -1.93
CA ASP A 238 5.46 -32.04 -2.81
C ASP A 238 4.72 -30.69 -2.84
N VAL A 239 3.45 -30.64 -2.40
CA VAL A 239 2.61 -29.42 -2.34
C VAL A 239 3.00 -28.54 -1.15
N TYR A 240 3.32 -29.14 -0.01
CA TYR A 240 3.61 -28.41 1.21
C TYR A 240 5.10 -28.36 1.54
N TYR A 241 5.46 -27.34 2.30
CA TYR A 241 6.80 -27.13 2.82
C TYR A 241 6.73 -26.38 4.15
N SER A 242 7.87 -26.26 4.83
CA SER A 242 8.00 -25.42 6.02
C SER A 242 9.28 -24.59 5.93
N TYR A 243 9.12 -23.28 5.85
CA TYR A 243 10.16 -22.26 5.93
C TYR A 243 9.98 -21.53 7.25
N TYR A 244 10.90 -21.76 8.19
CA TYR A 244 10.72 -21.37 9.59
C TYR A 244 11.98 -20.73 10.16
N PHE A 245 11.80 -19.88 11.17
CA PHE A 245 12.90 -19.33 11.94
C PHE A 245 13.39 -20.36 12.95
N LYS A 246 14.57 -20.94 12.72
CA LYS A 246 15.08 -21.97 13.62
C LYS A 246 15.58 -21.39 14.95
N ASP A 247 16.48 -20.43 14.85
CA ASP A 247 17.06 -19.71 15.98
C ASP A 247 17.89 -18.52 15.48
N ASN A 248 18.42 -17.72 16.40
CA ASN A 248 19.26 -16.58 16.07
C ASN A 248 20.66 -16.96 15.54
N THR A 249 21.02 -18.24 15.39
CA THR A 249 22.31 -18.66 14.79
C THR A 249 22.14 -19.03 13.32
N ASP A 250 21.14 -19.86 13.01
CA ASP A 250 20.88 -20.38 11.66
C ASP A 250 19.89 -19.49 10.87
N GLY A 251 18.98 -18.81 11.57
CA GLY A 251 17.97 -17.95 10.96
C GLY A 251 16.79 -18.70 10.33
N TYR A 252 16.17 -18.07 9.33
CA TYR A 252 15.16 -18.74 8.52
C TYR A 252 15.78 -19.79 7.60
N GLN A 253 15.10 -20.94 7.46
CA GLN A 253 15.49 -22.01 6.55
C GLN A 253 14.31 -22.88 6.12
N LEU A 254 14.47 -23.50 4.95
CA LEU A 254 13.59 -24.57 4.48
C LEU A 254 13.86 -25.86 5.26
N ALA A 255 12.81 -26.49 5.76
CA ALA A 255 12.88 -27.77 6.44
C ALA A 255 13.47 -28.85 5.51
N SER A 256 14.44 -29.62 6.04
CA SER A 256 15.14 -30.64 5.25
C SER A 256 14.31 -31.89 4.95
N ASN A 257 13.24 -32.14 5.71
CA ASN A 257 12.35 -33.26 5.47
C ASN A 257 11.25 -32.81 4.49
N PRO A 258 11.10 -33.44 3.31
CA PRO A 258 10.05 -33.07 2.35
C PRO A 258 8.63 -33.31 2.87
N SER A 259 8.45 -34.07 3.95
CA SER A 259 7.14 -34.27 4.58
C SER A 259 6.81 -33.19 5.62
N ALA A 260 7.69 -32.20 5.83
CA ALA A 260 7.45 -31.10 6.78
C ALA A 260 6.39 -30.11 6.23
N PRO A 261 5.51 -29.56 7.07
CA PRO A 261 5.52 -29.68 8.53
C PRO A 261 4.83 -30.94 9.10
N PHE A 262 4.15 -31.72 8.25
CA PHE A 262 3.34 -32.88 8.64
C PHE A 262 4.17 -34.16 8.87
N ASP A 263 5.37 -34.02 9.46
CA ASP A 263 6.29 -35.11 9.82
C ASP A 263 6.53 -35.24 11.34
N ARG A 264 5.74 -34.53 12.13
CA ARG A 264 5.76 -34.49 13.61
C ARG A 264 4.55 -35.19 14.21
N ASP A 265 4.58 -35.38 15.53
CA ASP A 265 3.39 -35.82 16.27
C ASP A 265 2.42 -34.64 16.38
N PHE A 266 1.16 -34.90 16.08
CA PHE A 266 0.06 -33.93 16.18
C PHE A 266 -0.95 -34.38 17.24
N HIS A 267 -1.66 -33.42 17.81
CA HIS A 267 -2.76 -33.64 18.74
C HIS A 267 -4.06 -33.08 18.18
N LEU A 268 -5.18 -33.67 18.61
CA LEU A 268 -6.52 -33.27 18.21
C LEU A 268 -6.99 -32.05 19.01
N ILE A 269 -7.77 -31.20 18.36
CA ILE A 269 -8.51 -30.08 18.94
C ILE A 269 -9.98 -30.21 18.49
N VAL A 270 -10.91 -30.01 19.42
CA VAL A 270 -12.36 -30.00 19.18
C VAL A 270 -12.92 -28.72 19.79
N ASN A 271 -13.63 -27.92 18.99
CA ASN A 271 -14.28 -26.70 19.47
C ASN A 271 -15.50 -26.30 18.66
N LEU A 272 -16.29 -25.43 19.28
CA LEU A 272 -17.35 -24.67 18.63
C LEU A 272 -17.08 -23.18 18.84
N ALA A 273 -16.64 -22.48 17.80
CA ALA A 273 -16.50 -21.03 17.80
C ALA A 273 -17.84 -20.34 17.48
N VAL A 274 -17.95 -19.07 17.89
CA VAL A 274 -19.12 -18.20 17.71
C VAL A 274 -18.61 -16.90 17.07
N GLY A 275 -19.13 -16.54 15.90
CA GLY A 275 -18.63 -15.45 15.07
C GLY A 275 -17.19 -15.68 14.58
N GLY A 276 -16.51 -14.59 14.26
CA GLY A 276 -15.17 -14.60 13.67
C GLY A 276 -15.17 -14.55 12.15
N VAL A 277 -13.97 -14.57 11.55
CA VAL A 277 -13.79 -14.47 10.09
C VAL A 277 -14.23 -15.73 9.36
N GLY A 278 -14.11 -16.91 9.98
CA GLY A 278 -14.43 -18.21 9.37
C GLY A 278 -15.84 -18.30 8.80
N PRO A 279 -16.90 -17.99 9.59
CA PRO A 279 -18.28 -18.00 9.09
C PRO A 279 -18.57 -17.08 7.90
N GLY A 280 -17.79 -16.00 7.71
CA GLY A 280 -17.98 -15.05 6.61
C GLY A 280 -19.30 -14.26 6.64
N VAL A 281 -20.10 -14.43 7.70
CA VAL A 281 -21.39 -13.78 7.93
C VAL A 281 -21.50 -13.35 9.40
N GLU A 282 -22.33 -12.35 9.67
CA GLU A 282 -22.61 -11.93 11.05
C GLU A 282 -23.35 -13.04 11.81
N LEU A 283 -23.07 -13.16 13.11
CA LEU A 283 -23.77 -14.07 14.00
C LEU A 283 -25.26 -13.73 14.03
N ASP A 284 -26.13 -14.70 13.73
CA ASP A 284 -27.54 -14.61 14.10
C ASP A 284 -27.67 -14.92 15.59
N PRO A 285 -28.06 -13.96 16.46
CA PRO A 285 -28.22 -14.22 17.89
C PRO A 285 -29.25 -15.32 18.19
N SER A 286 -30.16 -15.62 17.25
CA SER A 286 -31.14 -16.70 17.37
C SER A 286 -30.55 -18.10 17.23
N ALA A 287 -29.33 -18.22 16.66
CA ALA A 287 -28.56 -19.45 16.58
C ALA A 287 -27.99 -19.90 17.94
N VAL A 288 -28.01 -19.02 18.95
CA VAL A 288 -27.50 -19.29 20.29
C VAL A 288 -28.67 -19.47 21.29
N PRO A 289 -28.74 -20.57 22.05
CA PRO A 289 -27.75 -21.63 22.16
C PRO A 289 -27.71 -22.55 20.94
N GLY A 290 -26.50 -22.95 20.54
CA GLY A 290 -26.23 -23.86 19.43
C GLY A 290 -25.29 -24.98 19.87
N GLU A 291 -25.47 -26.19 19.34
CA GLU A 291 -24.79 -27.39 19.82
C GLU A 291 -24.03 -28.12 18.71
N MET A 292 -22.73 -28.29 18.88
CA MET A 292 -21.94 -29.28 18.13
C MET A 292 -21.98 -30.60 18.88
N VAL A 293 -22.26 -31.69 18.17
CA VAL A 293 -22.43 -33.03 18.75
C VAL A 293 -21.45 -34.00 18.11
N VAL A 294 -20.68 -34.74 18.91
CA VAL A 294 -19.70 -35.71 18.43
C VAL A 294 -19.97 -37.08 19.05
N ASP A 295 -20.26 -38.07 18.20
CA ASP A 295 -20.51 -39.47 18.59
C ASP A 295 -19.21 -40.18 18.95
N TYR A 296 -18.21 -40.12 18.06
CA TYR A 296 -16.90 -40.69 18.33
C TYR A 296 -15.78 -39.95 17.59
N ILE A 297 -14.57 -40.10 18.11
CA ILE A 297 -13.33 -39.85 17.38
C ILE A 297 -12.47 -41.12 17.47
N ARG A 298 -12.11 -41.69 16.33
CA ARG A 298 -11.31 -42.93 16.23
C ARG A 298 -10.06 -42.68 15.42
N VAL A 299 -8.93 -43.18 15.92
CA VAL A 299 -7.63 -43.07 15.27
C VAL A 299 -7.06 -44.47 15.01
N TYR A 300 -6.67 -44.69 13.77
CA TYR A 300 -6.16 -45.97 13.28
C TYR A 300 -4.73 -45.79 12.79
N GLU A 301 -3.91 -46.82 12.99
CA GLU A 301 -2.58 -46.93 12.42
C GLU A 301 -2.61 -47.85 11.21
N CYS A 302 -1.80 -47.54 10.20
CA CYS A 302 -1.68 -48.38 9.02
C CYS A 302 -0.97 -49.71 9.37
N SER A 303 -1.56 -50.83 8.98
CA SER A 303 -1.00 -52.18 9.21
C SER A 303 0.23 -52.48 8.32
N TYR A 304 0.53 -51.59 7.37
CA TYR A 304 1.66 -51.64 6.44
C TYR A 304 2.58 -50.42 6.63
N ASP A 305 3.89 -50.63 6.63
CA ASP A 305 4.88 -49.55 6.83
C ASP A 305 4.48 -48.56 7.94
N THR A 306 4.33 -49.08 9.16
CA THR A 306 3.93 -48.32 10.36
C THR A 306 4.80 -47.09 10.64
N ALA A 307 5.99 -46.99 10.03
CA ALA A 307 6.85 -45.82 10.15
C ALA A 307 6.38 -44.62 9.32
N ASN A 308 5.77 -44.83 8.14
CA ASN A 308 5.36 -43.75 7.23
C ASN A 308 3.87 -43.80 6.84
N GLY A 309 3.15 -44.89 7.10
CA GLY A 309 1.72 -45.04 6.81
C GLY A 309 1.34 -45.09 5.33
N VAL A 310 2.30 -45.11 4.39
CA VAL A 310 2.05 -44.96 2.94
C VAL A 310 1.31 -46.16 2.33
N GLY A 311 1.38 -47.32 2.98
CA GLY A 311 0.84 -48.57 2.44
C GLY A 311 -0.69 -48.69 2.46
N CYS A 312 -1.38 -47.96 3.33
CA CYS A 312 -2.84 -48.00 3.44
C CYS A 312 -3.45 -46.88 2.61
N ASN A 313 -4.23 -47.26 1.59
CA ASN A 313 -4.83 -46.33 0.64
C ASN A 313 -6.00 -46.94 -0.14
N SER A 314 -6.63 -48.00 0.38
CA SER A 314 -7.73 -48.68 -0.31
C SER A 314 -8.91 -47.77 -0.67
N LEU A 315 -9.13 -46.69 0.10
CA LEU A 315 -10.20 -45.71 -0.12
C LEU A 315 -9.82 -44.57 -1.08
N ALA A 316 -8.53 -44.42 -1.42
CA ALA A 316 -8.08 -43.32 -2.25
C ALA A 316 -8.57 -43.48 -3.70
N ASP A 317 -9.49 -42.61 -4.12
CA ASP A 317 -9.78 -42.37 -5.53
C ASP A 317 -8.53 -41.77 -6.23
N ARG A 318 -7.97 -42.53 -7.17
CA ARG A 318 -6.76 -42.17 -7.92
C ARG A 318 -7.01 -41.22 -9.09
N SER A 319 -8.27 -40.87 -9.35
CA SER A 319 -8.64 -39.86 -10.34
C SER A 319 -8.56 -38.43 -9.79
N ILE A 320 -8.52 -38.28 -8.47
CA ILE A 320 -8.34 -36.99 -7.80
C ILE A 320 -6.85 -36.62 -7.87
N GLU A 321 -6.55 -35.56 -8.61
CA GLU A 321 -5.20 -35.07 -8.77
C GLU A 321 -4.79 -34.23 -7.55
N SER A 322 -3.53 -34.38 -7.13
CA SER A 322 -2.93 -33.49 -6.13
C SER A 322 -2.63 -32.14 -6.78
N PRO A 323 -2.69 -31.04 -6.01
CA PRO A 323 -2.19 -29.74 -6.46
C PRO A 323 -0.73 -29.79 -6.91
N ASP A 324 -0.32 -28.74 -7.63
CA ASP A 324 1.05 -28.54 -8.04
C ASP A 324 1.97 -28.34 -6.83
N ALA A 325 3.22 -28.79 -7.00
CA ALA A 325 4.25 -28.64 -5.99
C ALA A 325 4.55 -27.16 -5.69
N GLN A 326 4.73 -26.82 -4.43
CA GLN A 326 5.09 -25.46 -4.00
C GLN A 326 6.46 -25.43 -3.33
N SER A 327 7.13 -24.29 -3.40
CA SER A 327 8.40 -24.05 -2.70
C SER A 327 8.59 -22.56 -2.45
N PRO A 328 9.27 -22.18 -1.36
CA PRO A 328 9.55 -20.78 -1.10
C PRO A 328 10.67 -20.27 -2.02
N GLU A 329 10.58 -19.01 -2.41
CA GLU A 329 11.69 -18.26 -2.98
C GLU A 329 12.39 -17.46 -1.89
N VAL A 330 13.71 -17.34 -1.98
CA VAL A 330 14.53 -16.60 -1.01
C VAL A 330 15.26 -15.48 -1.73
N VAL A 331 14.98 -14.25 -1.32
CA VAL A 331 15.65 -13.05 -1.80
C VAL A 331 16.67 -12.60 -0.75
N THR A 332 17.86 -12.19 -1.21
CA THR A 332 18.94 -11.69 -0.34
C THR A 332 19.46 -10.38 -0.89
N THR A 333 19.49 -9.36 -0.04
CA THR A 333 20.07 -8.07 -0.30
C THR A 333 21.31 -7.90 0.58
N ASP A 334 22.48 -7.83 -0.05
CA ASP A 334 23.74 -7.55 0.63
C ASP A 334 23.80 -6.07 1.02
N ILE A 335 23.93 -5.78 2.32
CA ILE A 335 24.07 -4.43 2.86
C ILE A 335 25.56 -4.10 3.08
N TYR A 336 26.32 -5.06 3.60
CA TYR A 336 27.76 -4.92 3.87
C TYR A 336 28.50 -6.25 3.71
N THR A 337 29.60 -6.26 2.95
CA THR A 337 30.52 -7.43 2.80
C THR A 337 31.99 -7.07 3.02
N ASP A 338 32.36 -5.81 2.79
CA ASP A 338 33.74 -5.29 2.84
C ASP A 338 33.70 -3.75 2.83
N ALA A 339 32.65 -3.22 2.23
CA ALA A 339 32.18 -1.85 2.33
C ALA A 339 30.65 -1.87 2.35
N VAL A 340 30.05 -0.75 2.73
CA VAL A 340 28.61 -0.56 2.56
C VAL A 340 28.29 -0.57 1.06
N GLY A 341 27.41 -1.48 0.64
CA GLY A 341 27.03 -1.64 -0.76
C GLY A 341 25.83 -0.75 -1.14
N PRO A 342 25.73 -0.29 -2.39
CA PRO A 342 24.52 0.36 -2.86
C PRO A 342 23.39 -0.67 -3.02
N LEU A 343 22.17 -0.21 -2.80
CA LEU A 343 20.98 -0.93 -3.25
C LEU A 343 20.90 -0.81 -4.77
N THR A 344 20.77 -1.94 -5.49
CA THR A 344 20.78 -1.95 -6.96
C THR A 344 19.56 -2.71 -7.49
N TRP A 345 18.85 -2.10 -8.43
CA TRP A 345 17.70 -2.67 -9.11
C TRP A 345 17.96 -2.70 -10.61
N THR A 346 17.82 -3.88 -11.22
CA THR A 346 18.07 -4.07 -12.65
C THR A 346 16.77 -4.05 -13.43
N PHE A 347 16.69 -3.14 -14.40
CA PHE A 347 15.55 -3.01 -15.30
C PHE A 347 16.00 -3.13 -16.75
N LEU A 348 15.07 -3.34 -17.68
CA LEU A 348 15.35 -3.39 -19.11
C LEU A 348 16.00 -2.10 -19.65
N THR A 349 15.74 -0.97 -19.00
CA THR A 349 16.28 0.37 -19.33
C THR A 349 17.64 0.65 -18.70
N GLY A 350 18.14 -0.22 -17.83
CA GLY A 350 19.40 -0.04 -17.09
C GLY A 350 19.22 -0.23 -15.58
N ASP A 351 20.33 -0.29 -14.86
CA ASP A 351 20.34 -0.39 -13.41
C ASP A 351 20.03 0.97 -12.76
N VAL A 352 19.25 0.98 -11.68
CA VAL A 352 19.17 2.11 -10.74
C VAL A 352 19.85 1.70 -9.46
N THR A 353 20.60 2.62 -8.88
CA THR A 353 21.35 2.41 -7.65
C THR A 353 21.01 3.49 -6.63
N ARG A 354 20.89 3.10 -5.36
CA ARG A 354 20.85 4.04 -4.24
C ARG A 354 21.98 3.72 -3.28
N ASP A 355 22.85 4.70 -3.07
CA ASP A 355 23.99 4.55 -2.18
C ASP A 355 23.54 4.49 -0.71
N LEU A 356 24.19 3.60 0.04
CA LEU A 356 24.04 3.50 1.48
C LEU A 356 25.32 4.00 2.16
N GLN A 357 25.19 4.43 3.41
CA GLN A 357 26.31 4.81 4.27
C GLN A 357 26.20 4.14 5.63
N ALA A 358 27.35 3.93 6.28
CA ALA A 358 27.43 3.63 7.71
C ALA A 358 27.91 4.88 8.45
N ALA A 359 27.15 5.31 9.46
CA ALA A 359 27.41 6.54 10.18
C ALA A 359 27.11 6.39 11.67
N VAL A 360 27.60 7.33 12.48
CA VAL A 360 27.16 7.48 13.87
C VAL A 360 25.77 8.14 13.84
N GLY A 361 24.74 7.42 14.28
CA GLY A 361 23.37 7.96 14.35
C GLY A 361 23.20 8.86 15.57
N TRP A 362 23.57 8.36 16.75
CA TRP A 362 23.59 9.10 18.00
C TRP A 362 24.94 8.95 18.69
N ASN A 363 25.67 10.05 18.79
CA ASN A 363 27.08 10.04 19.20
C ASN A 363 27.30 10.00 20.72
N ASN A 364 26.26 10.20 21.54
CA ASN A 364 26.32 10.23 23.01
C ASN A 364 27.56 10.95 23.57
N GLU A 365 27.70 12.25 23.25
CA GLU A 365 28.86 13.08 23.68
C GLU A 365 30.22 12.59 23.16
N GLY A 366 30.24 11.85 22.05
CA GLY A 366 31.46 11.28 21.45
C GLY A 366 31.85 9.92 22.03
N ALA A 367 30.93 9.26 22.73
CA ALA A 367 31.15 7.95 23.34
C ALA A 367 31.23 6.81 22.32
N ILE A 368 30.74 7.00 21.10
CA ILE A 368 30.75 5.98 20.04
C ILE A 368 31.49 6.48 18.81
N ASP A 369 32.25 5.58 18.21
CA ASP A 369 32.98 5.77 16.97
C ASP A 369 32.77 4.57 16.04
N ILE A 370 32.89 4.82 14.75
CA ILE A 370 32.73 3.84 13.69
C ILE A 370 33.90 3.93 12.71
N SER A 371 34.45 2.78 12.35
CA SER A 371 35.49 2.71 11.32
C SER A 371 35.39 1.44 10.49
N VAL A 372 36.17 1.37 9.42
CA VAL A 372 36.35 0.15 8.64
C VAL A 372 37.77 -0.35 8.91
N SER A 373 37.90 -1.61 9.34
CA SER A 373 39.19 -2.22 9.69
C SER A 373 39.40 -3.53 8.93
N GLU A 374 40.62 -3.76 8.44
CA GLU A 374 40.99 -5.05 7.83
C GLU A 374 41.29 -6.06 8.93
N VAL A 375 40.67 -7.24 8.86
CA VAL A 375 40.89 -8.31 9.84
C VAL A 375 41.69 -9.43 9.20
N ALA A 376 42.77 -9.86 9.86
CA ALA A 376 43.66 -10.91 9.37
C ALA A 376 43.06 -12.33 9.52
N VAL A 377 41.79 -12.50 9.17
CA VAL A 377 41.06 -13.77 9.10
C VAL A 377 40.74 -14.05 7.64
N GLU A 378 41.13 -15.23 7.16
CA GLU A 378 40.93 -15.62 5.77
C GLU A 378 39.44 -15.57 5.38
N GLY A 379 39.12 -14.84 4.31
CA GLY A 379 37.75 -14.71 3.79
C GLY A 379 36.89 -13.60 4.39
N ARG A 380 37.42 -12.81 5.35
CA ARG A 380 36.68 -11.71 6.02
C ARG A 380 36.94 -10.31 5.46
N GLY A 381 38.16 -10.06 4.98
CA GLY A 381 38.52 -8.74 4.43
C GLY A 381 38.32 -7.60 5.43
N ASN A 382 37.54 -6.60 5.02
CA ASN A 382 37.23 -5.41 5.79
C ASN A 382 35.93 -5.59 6.58
N VAL A 383 35.93 -5.13 7.83
CA VAL A 383 34.76 -5.22 8.72
C VAL A 383 34.35 -3.85 9.23
N LEU A 384 33.06 -3.72 9.56
CA LEU A 384 32.53 -2.54 10.21
C LEU A 384 32.84 -2.61 11.71
N ASP A 385 33.68 -1.71 12.18
CA ASP A 385 34.24 -1.70 13.53
C ASP A 385 33.52 -0.63 14.36
N VAL A 386 32.78 -1.09 15.38
CA VAL A 386 31.98 -0.25 16.27
C VAL A 386 32.61 -0.25 17.67
N MET A 387 33.04 0.93 18.10
CA MET A 387 33.69 1.16 19.38
C MET A 387 32.87 2.13 20.22
N SER A 388 32.44 1.70 21.40
CA SER A 388 31.71 2.54 22.35
C SER A 388 32.36 2.48 23.74
N ASP A 389 32.41 3.62 24.46
CA ASP A 389 32.85 3.71 25.86
C ASP A 389 31.71 3.97 26.86
N GLY A 390 30.47 4.19 26.38
CA GLY A 390 29.37 4.63 27.23
C GLY A 390 27.98 4.64 26.60
N GLY A 391 27.76 3.96 25.47
CA GLY A 391 26.50 3.98 24.71
C GLY A 391 26.64 4.69 23.36
N GLY A 392 25.53 5.15 22.77
CA GLY A 392 25.49 5.65 21.40
C GLY A 392 25.01 4.60 20.42
N ASN A 393 24.75 4.98 19.16
CA ASN A 393 24.42 4.03 18.12
C ASN A 393 25.06 4.35 16.76
N VAL A 394 25.24 3.29 16.00
CA VAL A 394 25.67 3.30 14.61
C VAL A 394 24.50 2.90 13.73
N VAL A 395 24.36 3.55 12.59
CA VAL A 395 23.29 3.32 11.62
C VAL A 395 23.84 2.99 10.24
N ILE A 396 23.11 2.17 9.48
CA ILE A 396 23.25 2.06 8.02
C ILE A 396 21.95 2.57 7.39
N ASN A 397 22.05 3.62 6.56
CA ASN A 397 20.92 4.28 5.91
C ASN A 397 21.28 4.80 4.51
N ALA A 398 20.29 5.30 3.77
CA ALA A 398 20.52 5.91 2.46
C ALA A 398 21.28 7.24 2.59
N THR A 399 22.23 7.47 1.70
CA THR A 399 23.05 8.70 1.70
C THR A 399 22.26 9.96 1.41
N ASP A 400 21.15 9.83 0.69
CA ASP A 400 20.23 10.91 0.34
C ASP A 400 19.22 11.22 1.46
N GLY A 401 19.24 10.44 2.56
CA GLY A 401 18.30 10.56 3.67
C GLY A 401 16.87 10.13 3.37
N LYS A 402 16.59 9.62 2.16
CA LYS A 402 15.24 9.16 1.78
C LYS A 402 14.89 7.84 2.45
N ILE A 403 13.61 7.64 2.70
CA ILE A 403 13.07 6.42 3.28
C ILE A 403 13.27 5.20 2.38
N ILE A 404 13.31 4.03 2.99
CA ILE A 404 13.53 2.74 2.37
C ILE A 404 12.29 1.89 2.62
N ASP A 405 11.58 1.54 1.55
CA ASP A 405 10.44 0.62 1.64
C ASP A 405 10.95 -0.83 1.58
N VAL A 406 10.77 -1.53 2.71
CA VAL A 406 11.11 -2.92 2.93
C VAL A 406 9.81 -3.73 2.90
N TYR A 407 9.48 -4.32 1.75
CA TYR A 407 8.22 -5.02 1.55
C TYR A 407 8.39 -6.54 1.61
N GLY A 408 7.31 -7.27 1.94
CA GLY A 408 7.31 -8.74 1.96
C GLY A 408 8.22 -9.41 3.02
N HIS A 409 8.74 -8.65 3.99
CA HIS A 409 9.64 -9.17 5.02
C HIS A 409 8.94 -9.65 6.30
N ARG A 410 7.66 -9.32 6.50
CA ARG A 410 6.85 -9.85 7.61
C ARG A 410 6.56 -11.33 7.33
N GLY A 411 6.68 -12.22 8.32
CA GLY A 411 6.42 -13.67 8.17
C GLY A 411 7.63 -14.50 7.72
N GLY A 412 8.62 -13.91 7.04
CA GLY A 412 9.75 -14.65 6.48
C GLY A 412 11.08 -13.89 6.36
N GLY A 413 11.18 -12.68 6.91
CA GLY A 413 12.35 -11.80 6.79
C GLY A 413 13.28 -11.80 8.01
N GLU A 414 14.57 -11.57 7.77
CA GLU A 414 15.60 -11.44 8.80
C GLU A 414 16.77 -10.52 8.37
N LEU A 415 17.41 -9.91 9.36
CA LEU A 415 18.76 -9.35 9.22
C LEU A 415 19.79 -10.39 9.67
N LYS A 416 20.70 -10.76 8.78
CA LYS A 416 21.81 -11.69 9.02
C LYS A 416 23.12 -10.95 9.14
N PHE A 417 23.90 -11.31 10.16
CA PHE A 417 25.18 -10.72 10.50
C PHE A 417 26.21 -11.82 10.72
N ASP A 418 27.47 -11.54 10.42
CA ASP A 418 28.57 -12.15 11.11
C ASP A 418 29.15 -11.15 12.11
N MET A 419 29.34 -11.58 13.35
CA MET A 419 29.70 -10.73 14.47
C MET A 419 30.95 -11.25 15.18
N TYR A 420 31.75 -10.32 15.70
CA TYR A 420 32.83 -10.59 16.63
C TYR A 420 32.75 -9.61 17.80
N ILE A 421 32.72 -10.14 19.02
CA ILE A 421 32.71 -9.34 20.24
C ILE A 421 34.04 -9.49 20.96
N ASP A 422 34.77 -8.39 21.12
CA ASP A 422 36.01 -8.37 21.91
C ASP A 422 35.69 -8.22 23.39
N SER A 423 35.85 -9.32 24.12
CA SER A 423 35.55 -9.36 25.55
C SER A 423 36.47 -8.51 26.42
N SER A 424 37.63 -8.08 25.91
CA SER A 424 38.57 -7.26 26.67
C SER A 424 38.16 -5.80 26.74
N MET A 425 37.34 -5.35 25.77
CA MET A 425 36.84 -3.98 25.65
C MET A 425 35.31 -3.88 25.75
N THR A 426 34.62 -5.01 25.88
CA THR A 426 33.17 -5.06 26.04
C THR A 426 32.77 -5.38 27.48
N ALA A 427 31.87 -4.59 28.05
CA ALA A 427 31.34 -4.82 29.38
C ALA A 427 30.61 -6.19 29.45
N PRO A 428 30.93 -7.07 30.43
CA PRO A 428 30.42 -8.44 30.42
C PRO A 428 28.94 -8.59 30.79
N ASN A 429 28.35 -7.58 31.45
CA ASN A 429 26.94 -7.53 31.85
C ASN A 429 26.21 -6.39 31.14
N SER A 430 26.47 -6.23 29.85
CA SER A 430 25.77 -5.29 28.97
C SER A 430 24.99 -6.05 27.89
N THR A 431 24.23 -5.27 27.13
CA THR A 431 23.50 -5.69 25.95
C THR A 431 23.95 -4.93 24.71
N ILE A 432 23.74 -5.55 23.54
CA ILE A 432 23.83 -4.90 22.23
C ILE A 432 22.46 -5.07 21.56
N SER A 433 21.81 -3.98 21.20
CA SER A 433 20.54 -4.02 20.46
C SER A 433 20.79 -3.87 18.97
N ILE A 434 20.20 -4.77 18.19
CA ILE A 434 20.05 -4.67 16.74
C ILE A 434 18.66 -4.11 16.48
N LYS A 435 18.58 -2.98 15.79
CA LYS A 435 17.30 -2.30 15.54
C LYS A 435 17.15 -1.98 14.06
N MET A 436 15.90 -1.73 13.70
CA MET A 436 15.51 -1.05 12.47
C MET A 436 14.53 0.04 12.89
N ASP A 437 14.62 1.23 12.30
CA ASP A 437 13.73 2.34 12.62
C ASP A 437 13.28 3.10 11.38
N SER A 438 12.03 3.58 11.44
CA SER A 438 11.38 4.46 10.48
C SER A 438 11.40 5.91 10.99
N GLY A 439 12.49 6.29 11.67
CA GLY A 439 12.62 7.56 12.38
C GLY A 439 12.26 7.43 13.87
N TYR A 440 13.17 7.83 14.76
CA TYR A 440 12.94 7.77 16.21
C TYR A 440 11.69 8.58 16.62
N PRO A 441 10.78 8.02 17.46
CA PRO A 441 10.91 6.77 18.21
C PRO A 441 10.22 5.54 17.58
N ALA A 442 9.92 5.55 16.28
CA ALA A 442 9.31 4.44 15.54
C ALA A 442 10.35 3.38 15.17
N LEU A 443 10.51 2.37 16.03
CA LEU A 443 11.55 1.37 15.90
C LEU A 443 11.11 0.00 16.38
N GLY A 444 11.83 -1.02 15.96
CA GLY A 444 11.75 -2.37 16.47
C GLY A 444 13.15 -2.88 16.81
N SER A 445 13.28 -3.84 17.73
CA SER A 445 14.61 -4.30 18.14
C SER A 445 14.70 -5.76 18.57
N VAL A 446 15.89 -6.34 18.41
CA VAL A 446 16.30 -7.59 19.07
C VAL A 446 17.52 -7.27 19.91
N THR A 447 17.51 -7.71 21.17
CA THR A 447 18.58 -7.39 22.13
C THR A 447 19.39 -8.64 22.46
N LEU A 448 20.71 -8.53 22.31
CA LEU A 448 21.67 -9.58 22.60
C LEU A 448 22.28 -9.33 23.98
N ASP A 449 22.17 -10.32 24.87
CA ASP A 449 22.91 -10.33 26.12
C ASP A 449 24.38 -10.72 25.86
N VAL A 450 25.32 -9.80 26.05
CA VAL A 450 26.77 -10.04 25.83
C VAL A 450 27.29 -11.22 26.66
N SER A 451 26.67 -11.47 27.82
CA SER A 451 27.04 -12.60 28.67
C SER A 451 26.82 -13.96 27.98
N ALA A 452 25.78 -14.07 27.14
CA ALA A 452 25.35 -15.28 26.46
C ALA A 452 25.99 -15.49 25.07
N MET A 453 26.60 -14.45 24.49
CA MET A 453 27.19 -14.51 23.14
C MET A 453 28.60 -15.11 23.12
N PRO A 454 29.01 -15.74 21.99
CA PRO A 454 30.42 -16.07 21.74
C PRO A 454 31.29 -14.81 21.80
N LYS A 455 32.53 -14.97 22.28
CA LYS A 455 33.44 -13.87 22.60
C LYS A 455 34.85 -14.19 22.12
N ASN A 456 35.48 -13.23 21.47
CA ASN A 456 36.79 -13.35 20.82
C ASN A 456 36.83 -14.45 19.73
N GLU A 457 35.69 -14.71 19.10
CA GLU A 457 35.54 -15.56 17.93
C GLU A 457 34.39 -15.02 17.07
N TRP A 458 34.44 -15.31 15.76
CA TRP A 458 33.38 -14.95 14.83
C TRP A 458 32.21 -15.92 14.95
N PHE A 459 30.99 -15.39 14.94
CA PHE A 459 29.75 -16.16 14.93
C PHE A 459 28.71 -15.48 14.03
N SER A 460 27.79 -16.26 13.47
CA SER A 460 26.66 -15.71 12.73
C SER A 460 25.51 -15.41 13.68
N TYR A 461 24.78 -14.33 13.40
CA TYR A 461 23.59 -13.95 14.14
C TYR A 461 22.47 -13.53 13.18
N SER A 462 21.26 -13.98 13.48
CA SER A 462 20.02 -13.68 12.74
C SER A 462 19.04 -12.94 13.65
N ALA A 463 18.58 -11.78 13.22
CA ALA A 463 17.47 -11.05 13.84
C ALA A 463 16.22 -11.15 12.95
N SER A 464 15.21 -11.90 13.40
CA SER A 464 13.93 -12.01 12.68
C SER A 464 13.22 -10.66 12.64
N ILE A 465 12.69 -10.28 11.47
CA ILE A 465 11.89 -9.08 11.30
C ILE A 465 10.60 -9.16 12.14
N ASN A 466 10.00 -10.36 12.26
CA ASN A 466 8.84 -10.57 13.16
C ASN A 466 9.20 -10.24 14.63
N GLN A 467 10.38 -10.65 15.10
CA GLN A 467 10.84 -10.33 16.46
C GLN A 467 11.14 -8.84 16.62
N ILE A 468 11.74 -8.20 15.61
CA ILE A 468 11.98 -6.75 15.58
C ILE A 468 10.64 -6.00 15.70
N LEU A 469 9.64 -6.36 14.90
CA LEU A 469 8.30 -5.76 14.93
C LEU A 469 7.57 -5.96 16.27
N ALA A 470 7.66 -7.17 16.85
CA ALA A 470 7.04 -7.49 18.13
C ALA A 470 7.65 -6.67 19.29
N ASN A 471 8.96 -6.41 19.25
CA ASN A 471 9.69 -5.65 20.25
C ASN A 471 9.80 -4.17 19.86
N ARG A 472 8.65 -3.52 19.71
CA ARG A 472 8.56 -2.11 19.32
C ARG A 472 9.11 -1.14 20.37
N GLY A 473 9.57 0.01 19.91
CA GLY A 473 9.88 1.18 20.73
C GLY A 473 8.61 1.88 21.21
N GLU A 474 8.69 3.20 21.42
CA GLU A 474 7.49 3.99 21.79
C GLU A 474 6.47 4.03 20.65
N ARG A 475 6.94 3.84 19.40
CA ARG A 475 6.11 3.71 18.20
C ARG A 475 6.53 2.47 17.42
N THR A 476 5.58 1.90 16.69
CA THR A 476 5.80 0.72 15.84
C THR A 476 6.69 1.09 14.65
N LEU A 477 7.63 0.22 14.30
CA LEU A 477 8.41 0.32 13.06
C LEU A 477 7.51 0.20 11.83
N ALA A 478 7.57 1.18 10.92
CA ALA A 478 6.92 1.13 9.62
C ALA A 478 7.91 0.61 8.56
N LEU A 479 7.70 -0.62 8.08
CA LEU A 479 8.59 -1.23 7.09
C LEU A 479 8.54 -0.52 5.73
N GLY A 480 7.44 0.17 5.38
CA GLY A 480 7.34 0.98 4.17
C GLY A 480 8.11 2.31 4.22
N ALA A 481 8.63 2.70 5.39
CA ALA A 481 9.23 4.01 5.61
C ALA A 481 10.53 3.92 6.44
N VAL A 482 11.31 2.86 6.25
CA VAL A 482 12.53 2.64 7.05
C VAL A 482 13.54 3.73 6.77
N GLN A 483 13.98 4.45 7.81
CA GLN A 483 15.01 5.46 7.70
C GLN A 483 16.38 4.86 7.95
N ASN A 484 16.51 4.02 8.98
CA ASN A 484 17.73 3.31 9.32
C ASN A 484 17.49 1.80 9.20
N LEU A 485 18.06 1.19 8.15
CA LEU A 485 17.92 -0.25 7.86
C LEU A 485 18.55 -1.11 8.95
N VAL A 486 19.69 -0.67 9.46
CA VAL A 486 20.44 -1.37 10.50
C VAL A 486 20.87 -0.36 11.54
N VAL A 487 20.55 -0.60 12.80
CA VAL A 487 21.02 0.17 13.95
C VAL A 487 21.69 -0.77 14.94
N ILE A 488 22.88 -0.42 15.38
CA ILE A 488 23.64 -1.16 16.39
C ILE A 488 23.85 -0.25 17.59
N GLU A 489 23.28 -0.64 18.73
CA GLU A 489 23.29 0.16 19.95
C GLU A 489 23.79 -0.64 21.14
N PRO A 490 25.05 -0.45 21.54
CA PRO A 490 25.56 -0.96 22.81
C PRO A 490 24.96 -0.19 24.00
N SER A 491 24.59 -0.90 25.07
CA SER A 491 24.11 -0.28 26.31
C SER A 491 25.23 0.24 27.24
N ALA A 492 26.48 -0.12 26.95
CA ALA A 492 27.68 0.26 27.70
C ALA A 492 28.92 0.10 26.80
N ALA A 493 30.12 0.23 27.38
CA ALA A 493 31.37 0.03 26.65
C ALA A 493 31.38 -1.30 25.87
N ALA A 494 31.67 -1.22 24.57
CA ALA A 494 31.63 -2.35 23.65
C ALA A 494 32.62 -2.16 22.49
N HIS A 495 33.20 -3.27 22.06
CA HIS A 495 33.91 -3.37 20.78
C HIS A 495 33.30 -4.54 20.01
N VAL A 496 32.58 -4.18 18.95
CA VAL A 496 31.84 -5.12 18.10
C VAL A 496 32.29 -4.91 16.67
N GLN A 497 32.66 -5.99 16.00
CA GLN A 497 32.96 -5.98 14.58
C GLN A 497 31.85 -6.74 13.84
N LEU A 498 31.42 -6.19 12.72
CA LEU A 498 30.30 -6.69 11.91
C LEU A 498 30.75 -6.91 10.48
N ASP A 499 30.28 -7.99 9.89
CA ASP A 499 30.59 -8.41 8.53
C ASP A 499 29.39 -9.14 7.90
N ASN A 500 29.34 -9.26 6.58
CA ASN A 500 28.29 -9.96 5.82
C ASN A 500 26.85 -9.62 6.24
N ILE A 501 26.59 -8.33 6.46
CA ILE A 501 25.27 -7.82 6.83
C ILE A 501 24.33 -7.95 5.64
N ARG A 502 23.26 -8.71 5.82
CA ARG A 502 22.30 -9.06 4.76
C ARG A 502 20.89 -8.90 5.26
N LEU A 503 20.03 -8.34 4.42
CA LEU A 503 18.59 -8.43 4.58
C LEU A 503 18.11 -9.60 3.72
N VAL A 504 17.45 -10.58 4.33
CA VAL A 504 17.01 -11.82 3.68
C VAL A 504 15.52 -11.97 3.92
N CYS A 505 14.78 -12.39 2.90
CA CYS A 505 13.37 -12.75 3.05
C CYS A 505 13.05 -14.01 2.24
N GLY A 506 12.26 -14.88 2.86
CA GLY A 506 11.55 -15.95 2.16
C GLY A 506 10.11 -15.53 1.88
N THR A 507 9.61 -15.89 0.71
CA THR A 507 8.26 -15.58 0.25
C THR A 507 7.74 -16.71 -0.66
N PRO A 508 6.42 -16.96 -0.74
CA PRO A 508 5.88 -17.98 -1.64
C PRO A 508 6.20 -17.72 -3.12
N ASN A 509 6.28 -16.46 -3.54
CA ASN A 509 6.24 -16.06 -4.96
C ASN A 509 7.42 -15.18 -5.42
N GLY A 510 8.46 -15.04 -4.61
CA GLY A 510 9.59 -14.13 -4.89
C GLY A 510 9.31 -12.65 -4.59
N ASP A 511 8.09 -12.32 -4.16
CA ASP A 511 7.66 -10.95 -3.89
C ASP A 511 8.06 -10.47 -2.48
N CYS A 512 9.35 -10.25 -2.29
CA CYS A 512 9.88 -9.57 -1.11
C CYS A 512 11.20 -8.89 -1.46
N GLY A 513 11.49 -7.76 -0.81
CA GLY A 513 12.70 -7.01 -1.13
C GLY A 513 12.71 -5.60 -0.58
N ILE A 514 13.53 -4.77 -1.21
CA ILE A 514 13.52 -3.33 -1.01
C ILE A 514 12.98 -2.72 -2.30
N SER A 515 11.97 -1.88 -2.21
CA SER A 515 11.37 -1.23 -3.38
C SER A 515 12.40 -0.30 -4.04
N ALA A 516 12.40 -0.29 -5.37
CA ALA A 516 13.19 0.69 -6.11
C ALA A 516 12.70 2.10 -5.81
N PRO A 517 13.59 3.11 -5.80
CA PRO A 517 13.17 4.49 -5.85
C PRO A 517 12.27 4.67 -7.08
N ALA A 518 11.19 5.41 -6.90
CA ALA A 518 10.31 5.85 -7.98
C ALA A 518 11.14 6.31 -9.20
N ARG A 519 10.95 5.67 -10.36
CA ARG A 519 11.55 6.09 -11.63
C ARG A 519 10.56 6.97 -12.39
N ALA A 520 11.09 7.94 -13.14
CA ALA A 520 10.32 8.91 -13.94
C ALA A 520 9.43 8.32 -15.05
N THR A 521 9.42 6.98 -15.25
CA THR A 521 8.66 6.30 -16.32
C THR A 521 7.80 5.14 -15.82
N ASP A 522 7.75 4.89 -14.52
CA ASP A 522 6.93 3.81 -13.98
C ASP A 522 5.61 4.43 -13.46
N ASP A 523 4.47 3.89 -13.88
CA ASP A 523 3.19 4.19 -13.25
C ASP A 523 3.29 3.75 -11.78
N LEU A 524 3.50 4.72 -10.88
CA LEU A 524 3.69 4.44 -9.47
C LEU A 524 2.33 4.21 -8.81
N VAL A 525 2.09 2.96 -8.44
CA VAL A 525 0.93 2.54 -7.66
C VAL A 525 1.33 2.50 -6.19
N ILE A 526 0.77 3.39 -5.38
CA ILE A 526 0.82 3.25 -3.92
C ILE A 526 -0.34 2.35 -3.52
N THR A 527 -0.03 1.14 -3.07
CA THR A 527 -1.04 0.22 -2.53
C THR A 527 -1.57 0.77 -1.21
N VAL A 528 -2.89 0.96 -1.13
CA VAL A 528 -3.58 1.40 0.09
C VAL A 528 -4.20 0.21 0.79
N LEU A 529 -4.82 -0.68 0.01
CA LEU A 529 -5.30 -1.98 0.43
C LEU A 529 -4.82 -3.01 -0.61
N ASP A 530 -4.15 -4.06 -0.16
CA ASP A 530 -3.62 -5.10 -1.02
C ASP A 530 -4.69 -6.14 -1.39
N GLU A 531 -4.28 -7.10 -2.23
CA GLU A 531 -5.15 -8.19 -2.71
C GLU A 531 -5.59 -9.16 -1.59
N ASN A 532 -4.92 -9.14 -0.44
CA ASN A 532 -5.26 -9.93 0.74
C ASN A 532 -6.25 -9.21 1.68
N GLY A 533 -6.66 -7.98 1.35
CA GLY A 533 -7.50 -7.16 2.21
C GLY A 533 -6.73 -6.58 3.41
N GLU A 534 -5.40 -6.52 3.32
CA GLU A 534 -4.55 -5.87 4.32
C GLU A 534 -4.20 -4.44 3.87
N ALA A 535 -4.02 -3.53 4.83
CA ALA A 535 -3.54 -2.19 4.50
C ALA A 535 -2.10 -2.28 3.95
N GLY A 536 -1.81 -1.50 2.91
CA GLY A 536 -0.48 -1.43 2.32
C GLY A 536 0.59 -1.03 3.35
N SER A 537 1.84 -1.44 3.15
CA SER A 537 2.95 -1.25 4.11
C SER A 537 3.25 0.20 4.47
N ALA A 538 2.80 1.16 3.65
CA ALA A 538 2.89 2.60 3.88
C ALA A 538 1.90 3.12 4.94
N TRP A 539 0.89 2.34 5.32
CA TRP A 539 -0.20 2.75 6.20
C TRP A 539 -0.07 2.05 7.56
N SER A 540 0.37 2.77 8.60
CA SER A 540 0.50 2.21 9.95
C SER A 540 -0.23 3.07 11.00
N PRO A 541 -1.21 2.51 11.75
CA PRO A 541 -1.43 1.09 11.99
C PRO A 541 -2.23 0.34 10.92
N GLY A 542 -2.68 1.01 9.85
CA GLY A 542 -3.45 0.38 8.77
C GLY A 542 -4.95 0.65 8.92
N ILE A 543 -5.78 -0.39 8.86
CA ILE A 543 -7.24 -0.23 8.90
C ILE A 543 -7.73 0.20 10.28
N CYS A 544 -8.55 1.24 10.34
CA CYS A 544 -9.14 1.78 11.57
C CYS A 544 -10.60 2.20 11.36
N ALA A 545 -11.29 2.47 12.47
CA ALA A 545 -12.58 3.12 12.46
C ALA A 545 -12.76 4.08 13.65
N VAL A 546 -13.78 4.92 13.54
CA VAL A 546 -14.23 5.81 14.60
C VAL A 546 -15.75 5.81 14.64
N SER A 547 -16.36 6.03 15.80
CA SER A 547 -17.81 6.03 15.93
C SER A 547 -18.32 7.03 16.96
N ALA A 548 -19.60 7.41 16.82
CA ALA A 548 -20.27 8.33 17.73
C ALA A 548 -20.44 7.75 19.15
N GLU A 549 -20.38 6.43 19.31
CA GLU A 549 -20.43 5.74 20.61
C GLU A 549 -19.34 6.23 21.58
N ASN A 550 -18.15 6.53 21.06
CA ASN A 550 -17.06 7.13 21.84
C ASN A 550 -16.95 8.65 21.65
N ALA A 551 -18.00 9.29 21.12
CA ALA A 551 -18.04 10.71 20.76
C ALA A 551 -16.93 11.15 19.81
N PHE A 552 -16.46 10.25 18.93
CA PHE A 552 -15.29 10.46 18.07
C PHE A 552 -14.00 10.82 18.82
N ALA A 553 -13.90 10.45 20.10
CA ALA A 553 -12.79 10.88 20.96
C ALA A 553 -11.48 10.12 20.69
N SER A 554 -11.56 8.91 20.13
CA SER A 554 -10.42 8.09 19.76
C SER A 554 -10.84 7.12 18.65
N ASP A 555 -10.00 6.95 17.66
CA ASP A 555 -10.11 5.85 16.70
C ASP A 555 -9.65 4.53 17.32
N TYR A 556 -10.10 3.44 16.74
CA TYR A 556 -9.71 2.08 17.08
C TYR A 556 -9.31 1.34 15.80
N CYS A 557 -8.18 0.63 15.87
CA CYS A 557 -7.56 -0.06 14.73
C CYS A 557 -7.48 -1.58 14.96
N ASP A 558 -8.23 -2.06 15.95
CA ASP A 558 -8.57 -3.44 16.17
C ASP A 558 -10.01 -3.66 15.69
N GLY A 559 -10.22 -4.55 14.72
CA GLY A 559 -11.54 -4.86 14.13
C GLY A 559 -12.52 -5.58 15.08
N ASN A 560 -12.43 -5.31 16.38
CA ASN A 560 -13.18 -6.00 17.43
C ASN A 560 -14.69 -5.76 17.28
N THR A 561 -15.45 -6.84 17.38
CA THR A 561 -16.89 -7.00 17.18
C THR A 561 -17.78 -6.32 18.22
N SER A 562 -17.19 -5.66 19.21
CA SER A 562 -17.91 -4.87 20.22
C SER A 562 -18.12 -3.41 19.81
N ASN A 563 -17.51 -2.97 18.71
CA ASN A 563 -17.56 -1.58 18.25
C ASN A 563 -18.71 -1.33 17.27
N GLN A 564 -19.25 -0.11 17.25
CA GLN A 564 -20.29 0.28 16.28
C GLN A 564 -19.86 0.09 14.81
N VAL A 565 -18.59 0.24 14.46
CA VAL A 565 -18.07 -0.05 13.12
C VAL A 565 -17.12 -1.23 13.23
N THR A 566 -17.38 -2.29 12.47
CA THR A 566 -16.59 -3.52 12.46
C THR A 566 -16.15 -3.85 11.05
N TRP A 567 -15.06 -4.61 10.89
CA TRP A 567 -14.63 -5.06 9.59
C TRP A 567 -13.97 -6.44 9.64
N SER A 568 -14.07 -7.17 8.53
CA SER A 568 -13.43 -8.47 8.33
C SER A 568 -12.98 -8.62 6.88
N VAL A 569 -11.96 -9.45 6.66
CA VAL A 569 -11.56 -9.83 5.29
C VAL A 569 -12.50 -10.94 4.81
N VAL A 570 -13.05 -10.78 3.61
CA VAL A 570 -13.95 -11.75 2.96
C VAL A 570 -13.54 -11.96 1.50
N PRO A 571 -13.81 -13.13 0.89
CA PRO A 571 -13.59 -13.31 -0.53
C PRO A 571 -14.44 -12.35 -1.38
N THR A 572 -13.89 -11.89 -2.51
CA THR A 572 -14.64 -11.03 -3.45
C THR A 572 -15.74 -11.79 -4.19
N GLY A 573 -15.50 -13.08 -4.46
CA GLY A 573 -16.30 -13.91 -5.37
C GLY A 573 -16.20 -13.51 -6.84
N ASP A 574 -15.23 -12.65 -7.20
CA ASP A 574 -15.03 -12.12 -8.56
C ASP A 574 -13.53 -11.96 -8.85
N ASP A 575 -12.98 -12.88 -9.66
CA ASP A 575 -11.56 -12.90 -10.02
C ASP A 575 -11.07 -11.59 -10.68
N SER A 576 -11.98 -10.79 -11.27
CA SER A 576 -11.61 -9.50 -11.87
C SER A 576 -11.35 -8.40 -10.85
N ILE A 577 -11.80 -8.59 -9.60
CA ILE A 577 -11.57 -7.70 -8.46
C ILE A 577 -10.43 -8.23 -7.57
N GLY A 578 -9.91 -9.43 -7.81
CA GLY A 578 -8.88 -10.04 -6.95
C GLY A 578 -9.48 -10.93 -5.85
N PRO A 579 -8.66 -11.60 -5.04
CA PRO A 579 -9.10 -12.71 -4.19
C PRO A 579 -9.89 -12.25 -2.96
N ASN A 580 -9.54 -11.12 -2.33
CA ASN A 580 -10.15 -10.68 -1.07
C ASN A 580 -10.61 -9.21 -1.09
N ALA A 581 -11.56 -8.91 -0.20
CA ALA A 581 -12.09 -7.58 0.09
C ALA A 581 -12.23 -7.38 1.59
N VAL A 582 -12.31 -6.13 2.03
CA VAL A 582 -12.69 -5.79 3.41
C VAL A 582 -14.20 -5.53 3.44
N GLN A 583 -14.93 -6.35 4.18
CA GLN A 583 -16.34 -6.10 4.51
C GLN A 583 -16.42 -5.26 5.77
N VAL A 584 -17.15 -4.15 5.71
CA VAL A 584 -17.37 -3.21 6.82
C VAL A 584 -18.85 -3.21 7.18
N ASN A 585 -19.16 -3.43 8.45
CA ASN A 585 -20.52 -3.42 8.98
C ASN A 585 -20.70 -2.26 9.97
N PHE A 586 -21.87 -1.61 9.90
CA PHE A 586 -22.22 -0.48 10.76
C PHE A 586 -23.42 -0.85 11.65
N GLY A 587 -23.22 -0.73 12.96
CA GLY A 587 -24.24 -0.96 13.99
C GLY A 587 -25.18 0.24 14.19
N ASP A 588 -26.16 0.06 15.07
CA ASP A 588 -27.20 1.05 15.36
C ASP A 588 -26.63 2.43 15.76
N GLY A 589 -27.26 3.51 15.28
CA GLY A 589 -26.86 4.89 15.55
C GLY A 589 -26.47 5.70 14.31
N VAL A 590 -26.01 6.94 14.56
CA VAL A 590 -25.54 7.86 13.52
C VAL A 590 -24.07 8.20 13.79
N GLY A 591 -23.22 8.09 12.76
CA GLY A 591 -21.88 8.68 12.78
C GLY A 591 -20.74 7.71 13.11
N GLY A 592 -20.56 6.66 12.31
CA GLY A 592 -19.38 5.82 12.26
C GLY A 592 -18.69 5.91 10.91
N ALA A 593 -17.36 5.81 10.90
CA ALA A 593 -16.56 5.84 9.68
C ALA A 593 -15.44 4.81 9.74
N TRP A 594 -15.18 4.16 8.61
CA TRP A 594 -14.07 3.23 8.40
C TRP A 594 -13.02 3.89 7.51
N PHE A 595 -11.74 3.67 7.75
CA PHE A 595 -10.66 4.30 7.00
C PHE A 595 -9.33 3.56 7.13
N ILE A 596 -8.40 3.86 6.21
CA ILE A 596 -7.01 3.38 6.28
C ILE A 596 -6.15 4.52 6.80
N LYS A 597 -5.31 4.23 7.80
CA LYS A 597 -4.62 5.23 8.59
C LYS A 597 -3.11 5.06 8.59
N ASP A 598 -2.42 6.19 8.49
CA ASP A 598 -1.06 6.37 9.00
C ASP A 598 -1.05 7.38 10.17
N ASP A 599 -0.46 7.00 11.31
CA ASP A 599 -0.42 7.84 12.51
C ASP A 599 0.49 9.08 12.36
N GLN A 600 1.49 9.01 11.49
CA GLN A 600 2.45 10.10 11.27
C GLN A 600 1.99 11.06 10.18
N GLY A 601 1.16 10.58 9.26
CA GLY A 601 0.78 11.27 8.05
C GLY A 601 1.76 10.89 6.95
N LEU A 602 1.24 10.39 5.85
CA LEU A 602 2.01 10.07 4.67
C LEU A 602 2.12 11.33 3.78
N ASP A 603 3.34 11.62 3.33
CA ASP A 603 3.55 12.62 2.29
C ASP A 603 3.18 12.03 0.93
N LEU A 604 2.11 12.57 0.36
CA LEU A 604 1.55 12.24 -0.95
C LEU A 604 1.63 13.43 -1.91
N SER A 605 2.46 14.44 -1.63
CA SER A 605 2.53 15.68 -2.40
C SER A 605 2.80 15.41 -3.88
N ASP A 606 3.67 14.45 -4.17
CA ASP A 606 4.02 14.03 -5.52
C ASP A 606 2.92 13.20 -6.23
N SER A 607 1.79 13.01 -5.57
CA SER A 607 0.59 12.34 -6.10
C SER A 607 -0.53 13.33 -6.42
N ALA A 608 -0.26 14.64 -6.42
CA ALA A 608 -1.26 15.67 -6.73
C ALA A 608 -1.93 15.49 -8.10
N GLY A 609 -1.19 14.98 -9.09
CA GLY A 609 -1.73 14.58 -10.39
C GLY A 609 -2.30 13.17 -10.45
N GLY A 610 -2.18 12.37 -9.39
CA GLY A 610 -2.59 10.98 -9.36
C GLY A 610 -4.11 10.77 -9.31
N THR A 611 -4.51 9.50 -9.30
CA THR A 611 -5.90 9.04 -9.22
C THR A 611 -6.02 8.00 -8.11
N LEU A 612 -6.91 8.25 -7.16
CA LEU A 612 -7.35 7.26 -6.18
C LEU A 612 -8.32 6.28 -6.87
N LYS A 613 -8.02 4.99 -6.82
CA LYS A 613 -8.87 3.93 -7.37
C LYS A 613 -9.26 2.93 -6.31
N PHE A 614 -10.51 2.49 -6.34
CA PHE A 614 -11.01 1.44 -5.46
C PHE A 614 -12.27 0.79 -6.04
N ASP A 615 -12.53 -0.45 -5.64
CA ASP A 615 -13.73 -1.20 -6.00
C ASP A 615 -14.66 -1.28 -4.78
N ILE A 616 -15.97 -1.08 -4.99
CA ILE A 616 -16.95 -1.12 -3.90
C ILE A 616 -18.20 -1.94 -4.26
N ASN A 617 -18.67 -2.71 -3.27
CA ASN A 617 -19.94 -3.43 -3.28
C ASN A 617 -20.81 -2.95 -2.11
N LEU A 618 -22.00 -2.41 -2.40
CA LEU A 618 -22.87 -1.77 -1.41
C LEU A 618 -24.18 -2.54 -1.20
N SER A 619 -24.65 -2.60 0.05
CA SER A 619 -25.99 -3.10 0.37
C SER A 619 -27.09 -2.17 -0.18
N ALA A 620 -28.32 -2.68 -0.31
CA ALA A 620 -29.44 -1.89 -0.84
C ALA A 620 -29.79 -0.69 0.05
N GLU A 621 -29.66 -0.86 1.36
CA GLU A 621 -29.85 0.16 2.38
C GLU A 621 -28.80 1.26 2.27
N THR A 622 -27.53 0.89 2.04
CA THR A 622 -26.43 1.84 1.85
C THR A 622 -26.61 2.63 0.54
N VAL A 623 -27.02 1.98 -0.55
CA VAL A 623 -27.30 2.66 -1.84
C VAL A 623 -28.46 3.65 -1.72
N ALA A 624 -29.51 3.31 -0.95
CA ALA A 624 -30.69 4.15 -0.82
C ALA A 624 -30.42 5.48 -0.10
N ASP A 625 -29.58 5.45 0.94
CA ASP A 625 -29.25 6.65 1.72
C ASP A 625 -27.97 7.36 1.22
N GLY A 626 -27.15 6.66 0.43
CA GLY A 626 -25.88 7.16 -0.07
C GLY A 626 -24.72 6.90 0.89
N ILE A 627 -23.52 7.16 0.39
CA ILE A 627 -22.28 7.00 1.12
C ILE A 627 -21.36 8.17 0.80
N ILE A 628 -20.66 8.66 1.82
CA ILE A 628 -19.59 9.65 1.64
C ILE A 628 -18.23 8.97 1.62
N TYR A 629 -17.31 9.61 0.91
CA TYR A 629 -15.89 9.38 1.05
C TYR A 629 -15.17 10.68 1.40
N LYS A 630 -13.99 10.56 2.01
CA LYS A 630 -13.12 11.71 2.32
C LYS A 630 -11.67 11.28 2.55
N VAL A 631 -10.76 12.24 2.52
CA VAL A 631 -9.34 12.08 2.86
C VAL A 631 -8.96 13.16 3.87
N GLU A 632 -8.22 12.79 4.92
CA GLU A 632 -7.95 13.69 6.05
C GLU A 632 -6.47 13.70 6.43
N ASN A 633 -5.94 14.88 6.76
CA ASN A 633 -4.66 15.04 7.44
C ASN A 633 -4.77 14.73 8.92
N ASP A 634 -5.82 15.26 9.54
CA ASP A 634 -6.20 15.03 10.92
C ASP A 634 -7.56 15.71 11.08
N TYR A 635 -8.57 15.09 11.68
CA TYR A 635 -9.89 15.71 11.72
C TYR A 635 -9.85 17.01 12.56
N PRO A 636 -10.37 18.16 12.08
CA PRO A 636 -11.19 18.36 10.88
C PRO A 636 -10.45 18.90 9.62
N GLN A 637 -9.14 18.77 9.51
CA GLN A 637 -8.36 19.13 8.31
C GLN A 637 -8.37 18.02 7.25
N GLY A 638 -8.96 18.32 6.09
CA GLY A 638 -9.09 17.38 4.98
C GLY A 638 -10.08 17.85 3.91
N THR A 639 -10.55 16.90 3.11
CA THR A 639 -11.49 17.11 2.01
C THR A 639 -12.88 17.52 2.51
N GLY A 640 -13.23 17.17 3.75
CA GLY A 640 -14.64 17.14 4.18
C GLY A 640 -15.42 16.01 3.50
N PRO A 641 -16.70 15.80 3.85
CA PRO A 641 -17.51 14.73 3.28
C PRO A 641 -17.84 15.01 1.80
N ILE A 642 -17.56 14.04 0.93
CA ILE A 642 -17.94 14.08 -0.49
C ILE A 642 -18.89 12.91 -0.75
N ASP A 643 -20.08 13.17 -1.31
CA ASP A 643 -21.00 12.10 -1.71
C ASP A 643 -20.42 11.31 -2.90
N LEU A 644 -20.44 9.98 -2.78
CA LEU A 644 -20.07 9.09 -3.88
C LEU A 644 -21.21 9.03 -4.90
N ASP A 645 -20.92 9.26 -6.18
CA ASP A 645 -21.95 9.20 -7.23
C ASP A 645 -22.41 7.76 -7.50
N LEU A 646 -23.57 7.43 -6.95
CA LEU A 646 -24.23 6.13 -7.11
C LEU A 646 -25.25 6.11 -8.26
N THR A 647 -25.25 7.10 -9.16
CA THR A 647 -26.16 7.11 -10.31
C THR A 647 -25.98 5.85 -11.16
N GLY A 648 -27.07 5.10 -11.31
CA GLY A 648 -27.07 3.83 -12.05
C GLY A 648 -26.41 2.65 -11.32
N TYR A 649 -26.02 2.79 -10.05
CA TYR A 649 -25.45 1.70 -9.26
C TYR A 649 -26.50 0.65 -8.90
N ALA A 650 -26.19 -0.63 -9.10
CA ALA A 650 -27.04 -1.75 -8.71
C ALA A 650 -26.56 -2.35 -7.36
N PRO A 651 -27.41 -2.38 -6.32
CA PRO A 651 -27.03 -2.98 -5.03
C PRO A 651 -26.51 -4.41 -5.16
N GLY A 652 -25.50 -4.76 -4.35
CA GLY A 652 -24.89 -6.09 -4.34
C GLY A 652 -23.92 -6.37 -5.49
N THR A 653 -23.64 -5.41 -6.37
CA THR A 653 -22.69 -5.56 -7.49
C THR A 653 -21.41 -4.77 -7.27
N TRP A 654 -20.28 -5.27 -7.78
CA TRP A 654 -19.01 -4.54 -7.75
C TRP A 654 -19.02 -3.39 -8.77
N LYS A 655 -18.48 -2.23 -8.38
CA LYS A 655 -18.20 -1.11 -9.28
C LYS A 655 -16.87 -0.47 -8.90
N SER A 656 -16.04 -0.20 -9.91
CA SER A 656 -14.80 0.56 -9.77
C SER A 656 -15.07 2.06 -9.76
N PHE A 657 -14.36 2.76 -8.88
CA PHE A 657 -14.32 4.21 -8.82
C PHE A 657 -12.90 4.68 -9.06
N GLU A 658 -12.78 5.74 -9.86
CA GLU A 658 -11.54 6.45 -10.13
C GLU A 658 -11.76 7.92 -9.78
N ILE A 659 -11.06 8.40 -8.75
CA ILE A 659 -11.20 9.75 -8.20
C ILE A 659 -9.87 10.47 -8.40
N PRO A 660 -9.79 11.48 -9.27
CA PRO A 660 -8.61 12.32 -9.40
C PRO A 660 -8.25 12.97 -8.07
N ILE A 661 -6.96 12.99 -7.70
CA ILE A 661 -6.52 13.68 -6.47
C ILE A 661 -6.79 15.19 -6.56
N SER A 662 -6.80 15.76 -7.76
CA SER A 662 -7.24 17.14 -8.00
C SER A 662 -8.65 17.42 -7.46
N ASP A 663 -9.57 16.46 -7.60
CA ASP A 663 -10.96 16.63 -7.15
C ASP A 663 -11.04 16.64 -5.62
N LEU A 664 -10.18 15.86 -4.95
CA LEU A 664 -10.05 15.88 -3.49
C LEU A 664 -9.49 17.22 -3.00
N LEU A 665 -8.52 17.81 -3.70
CA LEU A 665 -7.90 19.09 -3.34
C LEU A 665 -8.86 20.28 -3.50
N LEU A 666 -9.83 20.16 -4.41
CA LEU A 666 -10.86 21.16 -4.62
C LEU A 666 -11.90 21.17 -3.50
N SER A 667 -12.14 20.04 -2.85
CA SER A 667 -13.12 19.95 -1.77
C SER A 667 -12.55 20.50 -0.44
N THR A 668 -13.41 21.05 0.40
CA THR A 668 -12.97 21.72 1.64
C THR A 668 -13.89 21.41 2.81
N ASN A 669 -13.29 21.18 3.98
CA ASN A 669 -13.99 21.12 5.28
C ASN A 669 -14.19 22.52 5.93
N ALA A 670 -13.89 23.61 5.21
CA ALA A 670 -13.77 24.97 5.75
C ALA A 670 -15.11 25.66 6.07
N GLU A 671 -16.22 25.17 5.53
CA GLU A 671 -17.53 25.85 5.66
C GLU A 671 -18.51 25.19 6.65
N GLN A 672 -18.24 23.97 7.13
CA GLN A 672 -19.28 23.13 7.77
C GLN A 672 -19.06 22.76 9.25
N ASN A 673 -17.86 22.95 9.83
CA ASN A 673 -17.56 22.54 11.21
C ASN A 673 -17.12 23.70 12.13
N ASN A 674 -17.23 23.48 13.45
CA ASN A 674 -16.77 24.41 14.49
C ASN A 674 -15.81 23.71 15.47
N PRO A 675 -14.50 24.04 15.46
CA PRO A 675 -13.88 25.06 14.62
C PRO A 675 -13.82 24.66 13.13
N PRO A 676 -13.76 25.63 12.20
CA PRO A 676 -13.59 25.37 10.77
C PRO A 676 -12.38 24.48 10.50
N GLY A 677 -12.53 23.47 9.64
CA GLY A 677 -11.44 22.61 9.21
C GLY A 677 -10.52 23.27 8.19
N GLY A 678 -9.27 22.79 8.08
CA GLY A 678 -8.34 23.17 7.01
C GLY A 678 -8.54 22.34 5.73
N ARG A 679 -7.96 22.79 4.60
CA ARG A 679 -7.92 22.02 3.35
C ARG A 679 -7.00 20.79 3.50
N LEU A 680 -7.24 19.78 2.66
CA LEU A 680 -6.33 18.65 2.51
C LEU A 680 -4.95 19.15 2.08
N ASN A 681 -3.93 18.79 2.85
CA ASN A 681 -2.52 18.96 2.57
C ASN A 681 -1.94 17.59 2.18
N LEU A 682 -1.47 17.39 0.97
CA LEU A 682 -0.92 16.08 0.61
C LEU A 682 0.37 15.73 1.37
N GLY A 683 1.07 16.71 1.95
CA GLY A 683 2.31 16.48 2.70
C GLY A 683 2.18 15.77 4.06
N ALA A 684 0.96 15.46 4.52
CA ALA A 684 0.75 14.90 5.86
C ALA A 684 -0.57 14.11 5.99
N VAL A 685 -0.92 13.26 5.04
CA VAL A 685 -2.23 12.59 5.00
C VAL A 685 -2.28 11.43 5.99
N LYS A 686 -3.15 11.52 7.02
CA LYS A 686 -3.25 10.47 8.06
C LYS A 686 -4.37 9.48 7.85
N ALA A 687 -5.52 9.89 7.34
CA ALA A 687 -6.62 8.98 7.04
C ALA A 687 -6.93 9.03 5.54
N PHE A 688 -6.55 7.97 4.84
CA PHE A 688 -6.68 7.83 3.41
C PHE A 688 -7.83 6.89 3.08
N LEU A 689 -8.71 7.37 2.19
CA LEU A 689 -10.04 6.82 1.93
C LEU A 689 -10.81 6.49 3.21
N VAL A 690 -11.52 7.49 3.73
CA VAL A 690 -12.52 7.31 4.78
C VAL A 690 -13.87 7.10 4.12
N LEU A 691 -14.60 6.06 4.52
CA LEU A 691 -15.94 5.70 4.02
C LEU A 691 -16.95 5.73 5.17
N SER A 692 -18.13 6.32 4.92
CA SER A 692 -19.21 6.38 5.91
C SER A 692 -20.57 6.45 5.22
N PRO A 693 -21.52 5.53 5.49
CA PRO A 693 -22.88 5.65 5.02
C PRO A 693 -23.56 6.91 5.56
N ASN A 694 -24.42 7.52 4.76
CA ASN A 694 -25.23 8.66 5.15
C ASN A 694 -26.35 8.24 6.11
N GLY A 695 -26.78 9.12 7.01
CA GLY A 695 -27.94 8.91 7.87
C GLY A 695 -27.75 7.90 9.01
N GLU A 696 -28.83 7.19 9.38
CA GLU A 696 -28.80 6.12 10.38
C GLU A 696 -28.05 4.91 9.82
N GLN A 697 -27.09 4.37 10.55
CA GLN A 697 -26.17 3.37 10.01
C GLN A 697 -26.49 1.92 10.40
N GLY A 698 -27.44 1.70 11.30
CA GLY A 698 -27.84 0.35 11.73
C GLY A 698 -28.25 -0.55 10.57
N GLY A 699 -27.56 -1.68 10.43
CA GLY A 699 -27.82 -2.69 9.39
C GLY A 699 -27.26 -2.34 8.02
N LYS A 700 -26.43 -1.30 7.90
CA LYS A 700 -25.72 -0.97 6.65
C LYS A 700 -24.38 -1.66 6.60
N SER A 701 -23.99 -2.05 5.39
CA SER A 701 -22.67 -2.63 5.13
C SER A 701 -22.15 -2.23 3.75
N LEU A 702 -20.84 -2.36 3.60
CA LEU A 702 -20.11 -2.22 2.34
C LEU A 702 -18.98 -3.24 2.26
N LYS A 703 -18.53 -3.58 1.05
CA LYS A 703 -17.25 -4.24 0.79
C LYS A 703 -16.39 -3.34 -0.05
N VAL A 704 -15.09 -3.28 0.24
CA VAL A 704 -14.12 -2.48 -0.51
C VAL A 704 -12.86 -3.30 -0.83
N ALA A 705 -12.34 -3.17 -2.03
CA ALA A 705 -11.17 -3.90 -2.53
C ALA A 705 -10.30 -3.01 -3.45
N ASN A 706 -9.07 -3.47 -3.75
CA ASN A 706 -8.13 -2.85 -4.69
C ASN A 706 -7.89 -1.35 -4.50
N ILE A 707 -7.82 -0.91 -3.24
CA ILE A 707 -7.61 0.51 -2.96
C ILE A 707 -6.15 0.84 -3.29
N ARG A 708 -5.96 1.76 -4.23
CA ARG A 708 -4.64 2.18 -4.67
C ARG A 708 -4.65 3.62 -5.14
N LEU A 709 -3.50 4.25 -5.05
CA LEU A 709 -3.25 5.57 -5.62
C LEU A 709 -2.30 5.41 -6.80
N GLU A 710 -2.81 5.63 -8.00
CA GLU A 710 -2.02 5.61 -9.24
C GLU A 710 -1.49 7.02 -9.50
N ARG A 711 -0.18 7.19 -9.59
CA ARG A 711 0.45 8.49 -9.89
C ARG A 711 0.56 8.67 -11.41
N LEU A 712 0.35 9.88 -11.91
CA LEU A 712 0.65 10.18 -13.31
C LEU A 712 2.16 10.15 -13.54
N ALA A 713 2.60 9.39 -14.55
CA ALA A 713 3.95 9.47 -15.08
C ALA A 713 4.10 10.76 -15.89
N GLY A 714 4.92 11.71 -15.42
CA GLY A 714 5.21 12.91 -16.18
C GLY A 714 5.85 14.01 -15.35
N GLU A 715 7.15 14.19 -15.58
CA GLU A 715 7.95 15.40 -15.35
C GLU A 715 7.64 16.15 -14.05
N GLU A 716 8.34 15.77 -12.97
CA GLU A 716 8.67 16.74 -11.94
C GLU A 716 9.39 17.89 -12.64
N ALA A 717 8.71 19.04 -12.78
CA ALA A 717 9.42 20.29 -12.72
C ALA A 717 10.11 20.26 -11.35
N GLU A 718 11.43 20.07 -11.33
CA GLU A 718 12.19 20.18 -10.09
C GLU A 718 11.78 21.52 -9.45
N ASP A 719 11.25 21.45 -8.23
CA ASP A 719 10.92 22.65 -7.48
C ASP A 719 12.26 23.31 -7.13
N THR A 720 12.67 24.23 -8.00
CA THR A 720 13.90 25.04 -7.86
C THR A 720 13.86 25.99 -6.66
N GLY A 721 12.92 25.81 -5.74
CA GLY A 721 12.70 26.64 -4.54
C GLY A 721 11.90 27.91 -4.81
N ILE A 722 11.78 28.34 -6.08
CA ILE A 722 11.18 29.63 -6.45
C ILE A 722 9.65 29.62 -6.55
N LEU A 723 9.04 28.44 -6.70
CA LEU A 723 7.59 28.30 -6.82
C LEU A 723 6.88 28.76 -5.54
N GLY A 724 5.73 29.41 -5.69
CA GLY A 724 4.95 29.92 -4.56
C GLY A 724 4.62 31.41 -4.64
N THR A 725 3.95 31.88 -3.60
CA THR A 725 3.66 33.29 -3.40
C THR A 725 4.72 33.91 -2.51
N TRP A 726 5.26 35.04 -2.95
CA TRP A 726 6.28 35.79 -2.23
C TRP A 726 5.79 37.19 -1.88
N MET A 727 6.27 37.72 -0.76
CA MET A 727 6.09 39.12 -0.37
C MET A 727 7.43 39.71 0.03
N LEU A 728 7.56 41.03 -0.06
CA LEU A 728 8.75 41.72 0.45
C LEU A 728 8.83 41.51 1.98
N ALA A 729 9.99 41.12 2.50
CA ALA A 729 10.17 40.83 3.91
C ALA A 729 9.88 42.11 4.74
N PRO A 730 8.94 42.10 5.70
CA PRO A 730 8.58 43.29 6.48
C PRO A 730 9.59 43.55 7.61
N GLU A 731 10.89 43.62 7.28
CA GLU A 731 11.99 43.87 8.19
C GLU A 731 12.94 44.96 7.66
N ALA A 732 13.55 45.73 8.58
CA ALA A 732 14.49 46.77 8.21
C ALA A 732 15.65 46.21 7.38
N GLY A 733 15.94 46.84 6.24
CA GLY A 733 16.99 46.40 5.31
C GLY A 733 16.52 45.44 4.21
N SER A 734 15.25 45.05 4.16
CA SER A 734 14.70 44.21 3.08
C SER A 734 14.59 44.91 1.72
N LEU A 735 14.72 46.23 1.69
CA LEU A 735 14.75 47.05 0.48
C LEU A 735 15.86 48.09 0.60
N GLY A 736 16.75 48.16 -0.39
CA GLY A 736 17.82 49.15 -0.38
C GLY A 736 18.57 49.30 -1.70
N VAL A 737 19.45 50.30 -1.75
CA VAL A 737 20.23 50.69 -2.93
C VAL A 737 21.70 50.89 -2.56
N GLY A 738 22.59 50.46 -3.45
CA GLY A 738 24.03 50.67 -3.29
C GLY A 738 24.86 50.44 -4.56
N PRO A 739 26.19 50.61 -4.45
CA PRO A 739 27.12 50.54 -5.58
C PRO A 739 27.46 49.12 -6.05
N ALA A 740 27.02 48.09 -5.34
CA ALA A 740 27.29 46.69 -5.64
C ALA A 740 26.09 45.82 -5.25
N GLU A 741 26.09 44.60 -5.75
CA GLU A 741 25.10 43.58 -5.44
C GLU A 741 24.96 43.37 -3.93
N PHE A 742 23.72 43.43 -3.43
CA PHE A 742 23.32 43.39 -2.02
C PHE A 742 23.92 44.46 -1.09
N ASP A 743 24.60 45.48 -1.64
CA ASP A 743 25.01 46.66 -0.88
C ASP A 743 23.83 47.64 -0.74
N VAL A 744 23.51 48.04 0.49
CA VAL A 744 22.42 48.99 0.80
C VAL A 744 22.95 50.28 1.44
N SER A 745 24.22 50.60 1.23
CA SER A 745 24.92 51.70 1.92
C SER A 745 24.52 53.10 1.46
N TRP A 746 23.93 53.26 0.27
CA TRP A 746 23.41 54.55 -0.18
C TRP A 746 22.05 54.84 0.43
N TRP A 747 21.18 53.84 0.50
CA TRP A 747 19.89 53.94 1.16
C TRP A 747 19.35 52.55 1.52
N SER A 748 18.76 52.42 2.70
CA SER A 748 18.16 51.19 3.22
C SER A 748 16.85 51.53 3.91
N GLY A 749 15.80 50.75 3.66
CA GLY A 749 14.52 50.88 4.35
C GLY A 749 14.66 50.58 5.84
N ASP A 750 13.98 51.38 6.66
CA ASP A 750 13.83 51.16 8.10
C ASP A 750 12.36 50.87 8.45
N ASP A 751 12.07 50.62 9.73
CA ASP A 751 10.70 50.37 10.21
C ASP A 751 9.73 51.51 9.85
N GLY A 752 10.23 52.74 9.69
CA GLY A 752 9.43 53.88 9.27
C GLY A 752 9.02 53.81 7.79
N VAL A 753 9.91 53.31 6.93
CA VAL A 753 9.61 53.04 5.50
C VAL A 753 8.59 51.93 5.36
N ILE A 754 8.72 50.85 6.14
CA ILE A 754 7.75 49.74 6.15
C ILE A 754 6.36 50.25 6.53
N ALA A 755 6.26 51.02 7.62
CA ALA A 755 4.98 51.59 8.06
C ALA A 755 4.39 52.59 7.06
N LEU A 756 5.22 53.36 6.36
CA LEU A 756 4.78 54.34 5.35
C LEU A 756 4.27 53.65 4.08
N ARG A 757 4.89 52.53 3.69
CA ARG A 757 4.61 51.80 2.44
C ARG A 757 3.89 50.48 2.70
N ALA A 758 2.97 50.43 3.67
CA ALA A 758 2.33 49.19 4.07
C ALA A 758 1.67 48.44 2.89
N CYS A 759 1.00 49.17 1.98
CA CYS A 759 0.40 48.66 0.73
C CYS A 759 1.40 48.12 -0.33
N PHE A 760 2.70 48.15 -0.05
CA PHE A 760 3.72 47.57 -0.91
C PHE A 760 4.33 46.30 -0.30
N TYR A 761 4.22 46.16 1.02
CA TYR A 761 4.70 44.99 1.75
C TYR A 761 3.64 43.89 1.87
N ASP A 762 2.40 44.17 1.45
CA ASP A 762 1.30 43.21 1.25
C ASP A 762 1.08 42.83 -0.22
N ASP A 763 1.79 43.46 -1.15
CA ASP A 763 1.82 43.07 -2.56
C ASP A 763 2.48 41.68 -2.70
N GLU A 764 1.83 40.82 -3.46
CA GLU A 764 2.22 39.43 -3.67
C GLU A 764 2.81 39.20 -5.08
N TYR A 765 3.78 38.29 -5.15
CA TYR A 765 4.46 37.88 -6.38
C TYR A 765 4.30 36.36 -6.50
N VAL A 766 3.46 35.92 -7.43
CA VAL A 766 3.02 34.52 -7.54
C VAL A 766 3.74 33.85 -8.69
N PHE A 767 4.46 32.77 -8.39
CA PHE A 767 5.10 31.86 -9.36
C PHE A 767 4.30 30.56 -9.42
N GLY A 768 3.62 30.34 -10.54
CA GLY A 768 2.80 29.17 -10.79
C GLY A 768 3.64 27.95 -11.21
N ARG A 769 3.13 26.75 -10.92
CA ARG A 769 3.72 25.48 -11.42
C ARG A 769 3.65 25.36 -12.95
N ASP A 770 2.81 26.16 -13.57
CA ASP A 770 2.56 26.25 -15.02
C ASP A 770 3.47 27.28 -15.72
N GLY A 771 4.52 27.77 -15.05
CA GLY A 771 5.41 28.81 -15.59
C GLY A 771 4.81 30.22 -15.60
N SER A 772 3.58 30.39 -15.10
CA SER A 772 2.94 31.70 -14.98
C SER A 772 3.56 32.57 -13.88
N PHE A 773 3.53 33.88 -14.09
CA PHE A 773 3.92 34.87 -13.11
C PHE A 773 2.85 35.95 -12.98
N ARG A 774 2.54 36.36 -11.74
CA ARG A 774 1.57 37.43 -11.50
C ARG A 774 1.96 38.32 -10.33
N ASN A 775 1.78 39.63 -10.52
CA ASN A 775 1.70 40.59 -9.41
C ASN A 775 0.26 40.63 -8.87
N VAL A 776 0.07 40.46 -7.56
CA VAL A 776 -1.23 40.54 -6.90
C VAL A 776 -1.19 41.72 -5.93
N LEU A 777 -1.86 42.82 -6.31
CA LEU A 777 -1.66 44.16 -5.74
C LEU A 777 -2.82 44.67 -4.86
N GLY A 778 -3.82 43.83 -4.60
CA GLY A 778 -5.03 44.22 -3.85
C GLY A 778 -5.79 45.43 -4.45
N ASP A 779 -6.47 46.18 -3.57
CA ASP A 779 -7.18 47.43 -3.93
C ASP A 779 -6.24 48.64 -4.05
N GLU A 780 -5.08 48.62 -3.38
CA GLU A 780 -4.09 49.70 -3.34
C GLU A 780 -2.66 49.15 -3.32
N THR A 781 -1.75 49.73 -4.10
CA THR A 781 -0.29 49.49 -4.09
C THR A 781 0.48 50.80 -3.92
N TRP A 782 1.79 50.77 -3.68
CA TRP A 782 2.62 51.98 -3.59
C TRP A 782 2.90 52.59 -4.96
N LEU A 783 2.42 53.82 -5.15
CA LEU A 783 2.61 54.57 -6.37
C LEU A 783 3.56 55.74 -6.15
N GLU A 784 4.36 56.04 -7.16
CA GLU A 784 5.21 57.23 -7.22
C GLU A 784 4.75 58.19 -8.32
N THR A 785 5.09 59.47 -8.20
CA THR A 785 4.68 60.53 -9.15
C THR A 785 4.99 60.24 -10.63
N TRP A 786 5.99 59.39 -10.94
CA TRP A 786 6.28 58.98 -12.32
C TRP A 786 5.18 58.11 -12.94
N GLN A 787 4.37 57.43 -12.12
CA GLN A 787 3.19 56.66 -12.53
C GLN A 787 1.95 57.54 -12.77
N GLY A 788 2.08 58.88 -12.63
CA GLY A 788 1.01 59.83 -12.94
C GLY A 788 0.11 60.22 -11.77
N VAL A 789 0.43 59.80 -10.54
CA VAL A 789 -0.25 60.24 -9.30
C VAL A 789 0.28 61.59 -8.80
N GLU A 790 -0.53 62.33 -8.02
CA GLU A 790 -0.18 63.68 -7.56
C GLU A 790 0.96 63.71 -6.51
N ALA A 791 1.10 62.65 -5.72
CA ALA A 791 2.14 62.49 -4.71
C ALA A 791 2.39 60.99 -4.46
N ASP A 792 3.59 60.65 -3.98
CA ASP A 792 3.93 59.27 -3.64
C ASP A 792 3.07 58.77 -2.47
N GLY A 793 2.51 57.57 -2.58
CA GLY A 793 1.59 57.01 -1.59
C GLY A 793 0.84 55.77 -2.09
N CYS A 794 0.09 55.14 -1.19
CA CYS A 794 -0.82 54.04 -1.55
C CYS A 794 -1.98 54.53 -2.43
N GLY A 795 -2.31 53.78 -3.48
CA GLY A 795 -3.44 54.04 -4.36
C GLY A 795 -3.68 52.92 -5.37
N ALA A 796 -4.75 53.03 -6.15
CA ALA A 796 -5.15 51.98 -7.10
C ALA A 796 -4.08 51.71 -8.17
N PRO A 797 -3.75 50.44 -8.48
CA PRO A 797 -2.74 50.08 -9.47
C PRO A 797 -2.93 50.75 -10.85
N VAL A 798 -1.81 51.04 -11.54
CA VAL A 798 -1.81 51.80 -12.81
C VAL A 798 -1.15 51.00 -13.93
N ALA A 799 -1.87 50.78 -15.03
CA ALA A 799 -1.36 50.12 -16.25
C ALA A 799 -0.04 50.72 -16.77
N PRO A 800 0.92 49.89 -17.23
CA PRO A 800 0.84 48.44 -17.35
C PRO A 800 1.23 47.67 -16.07
N HIS A 801 1.48 48.36 -14.95
CA HIS A 801 1.91 47.75 -13.69
C HIS A 801 0.75 47.32 -12.79
N ASP A 802 -0.45 47.18 -13.34
CA ASP A 802 -1.69 46.83 -12.64
C ASP A 802 -2.06 45.35 -12.78
N ALA A 803 -1.11 44.52 -13.23
CA ALA A 803 -1.31 43.10 -13.51
C ALA A 803 -2.42 42.79 -14.55
N SER A 804 -2.75 43.77 -15.40
CA SER A 804 -3.71 43.58 -16.50
C SER A 804 -3.15 42.84 -17.72
N ILE A 805 -1.84 42.53 -17.71
CA ILE A 805 -1.12 41.84 -18.78
C ILE A 805 -0.50 40.59 -18.17
N ASP A 806 -0.81 39.43 -18.76
CA ASP A 806 -0.27 38.13 -18.34
C ASP A 806 1.26 38.12 -18.42
N ALA A 807 1.88 37.39 -17.50
CA ALA A 807 3.32 37.22 -17.46
C ALA A 807 3.72 35.77 -17.17
N THR A 808 4.94 35.43 -17.53
CA THR A 808 5.59 34.14 -17.26
C THR A 808 6.96 34.38 -16.63
N PHE A 809 7.58 33.33 -16.08
CA PHE A 809 8.94 33.41 -15.56
C PHE A 809 9.82 32.26 -16.05
N GLU A 810 11.12 32.45 -15.93
CA GLU A 810 12.15 31.43 -16.13
C GLU A 810 13.20 31.60 -15.01
N TYR A 811 13.55 30.52 -14.31
CA TYR A 811 14.58 30.53 -13.28
C TYR A 811 15.70 29.55 -13.63
N ASP A 812 16.94 30.06 -13.72
CA ASP A 812 18.14 29.25 -13.89
C ASP A 812 18.86 29.18 -12.53
N GLU A 813 18.70 28.04 -11.85
CA GLU A 813 19.29 27.80 -10.52
C GLU A 813 20.83 27.82 -10.57
N THR A 814 21.44 27.32 -11.65
CA THR A 814 22.90 27.28 -11.79
C THR A 814 23.48 28.68 -12.01
N ALA A 815 22.79 29.51 -12.79
CA ALA A 815 23.17 30.90 -13.03
C ALA A 815 22.70 31.85 -11.91
N GLN A 816 21.76 31.42 -11.07
CA GLN A 816 21.07 32.21 -10.05
C GLN A 816 20.37 33.44 -10.65
N THR A 817 19.72 33.24 -11.79
CA THR A 817 19.03 34.31 -12.54
C THR A 817 17.55 34.01 -12.71
N LEU A 818 16.71 35.00 -12.40
CA LEU A 818 15.26 34.99 -12.59
C LEU A 818 14.88 35.94 -13.73
N THR A 819 14.20 35.45 -14.76
CA THR A 819 13.64 36.27 -15.84
C THR A 819 12.13 36.32 -15.71
N ILE A 820 11.55 37.53 -15.65
CA ILE A 820 10.10 37.75 -15.70
C ILE A 820 9.76 38.32 -17.08
N ASN A 821 8.86 37.66 -17.80
CA ASN A 821 8.40 38.04 -19.13
C ASN A 821 6.95 38.51 -19.08
N GLY A 822 6.68 39.76 -19.42
CA GLY A 822 5.36 40.37 -19.34
C GLY A 822 5.50 41.88 -19.17
N GLN A 823 4.88 42.64 -20.08
CA GLN A 823 5.05 44.09 -20.06
C GLN A 823 4.41 44.69 -18.81
N GLY A 824 5.23 45.32 -17.97
CA GLY A 824 4.77 45.95 -16.74
C GLY A 824 4.80 45.04 -15.51
N SER A 825 5.08 43.74 -15.66
CA SER A 825 5.29 42.81 -14.55
C SER A 825 6.70 42.93 -13.96
N TYR A 826 6.84 42.75 -12.65
CA TYR A 826 8.08 43.07 -11.93
C TYR A 826 8.22 42.29 -10.62
N MET A 827 9.43 42.25 -10.07
CA MET A 827 9.72 41.80 -8.71
C MET A 827 10.40 42.92 -7.92
N GLY A 828 9.78 43.38 -6.83
CA GLY A 828 10.29 44.53 -6.05
C GLY A 828 9.66 45.84 -6.51
N LEU A 829 10.42 46.87 -6.87
CA LEU A 829 9.84 48.13 -7.37
C LEU A 829 9.75 48.15 -8.90
N PRO A 830 8.59 48.53 -9.50
CA PRO A 830 8.39 48.54 -10.95
C PRO A 830 9.28 49.55 -11.70
N LYS A 831 9.93 50.45 -10.97
CA LYS A 831 10.80 51.50 -11.50
C LYS A 831 12.18 50.99 -11.91
N ALA A 832 12.73 50.00 -11.20
CA ALA A 832 14.09 49.52 -11.37
C ALA A 832 14.10 48.35 -12.37
N VAL A 833 14.66 48.57 -13.56
CA VAL A 833 14.74 47.56 -14.63
C VAL A 833 16.19 47.43 -15.11
N ASN A 834 16.51 46.40 -15.90
CA ASN A 834 17.89 46.21 -16.38
C ASN A 834 18.43 47.45 -17.11
N GLY A 835 19.41 48.12 -16.50
CA GLY A 835 20.13 49.26 -17.07
C GLY A 835 19.39 50.61 -17.02
N ALA A 836 18.21 50.70 -16.40
CA ALA A 836 17.53 51.98 -16.19
C ALA A 836 16.66 52.05 -14.91
N GLU A 837 16.47 53.26 -14.40
CA GLU A 837 15.28 53.62 -13.60
C GLU A 837 14.29 54.33 -14.53
N ILE A 838 13.13 53.74 -14.77
CA ILE A 838 12.15 54.29 -15.72
C ILE A 838 11.46 55.55 -15.16
N ALA A 839 10.99 56.42 -16.06
CA ALA A 839 10.39 57.70 -15.72
C ALA A 839 8.94 57.86 -16.20
N SER A 840 8.38 56.83 -16.84
CA SER A 840 7.02 56.78 -17.38
C SER A 840 6.55 55.33 -17.48
N PRO A 841 5.27 55.00 -17.18
CA PRO A 841 4.74 53.63 -17.30
C PRO A 841 4.87 53.05 -18.71
N GLY A 842 4.82 53.90 -19.75
CA GLY A 842 5.00 53.48 -21.13
C GLY A 842 6.42 53.01 -21.49
N ASP A 843 7.40 53.23 -20.61
CA ASP A 843 8.78 52.76 -20.79
C ASP A 843 9.00 51.36 -20.17
N ALA A 844 7.96 50.72 -19.63
CA ALA A 844 8.04 49.38 -19.06
C ALA A 844 8.51 48.36 -20.12
N PRO A 845 9.59 47.60 -19.85
CA PRO A 845 10.10 46.60 -20.78
C PRO A 845 9.18 45.38 -20.85
N GLY A 846 9.30 44.57 -21.90
CA GLY A 846 8.59 43.30 -22.02
C GLY A 846 9.19 42.15 -21.19
N SER A 847 10.38 42.34 -20.62
CA SER A 847 11.08 41.36 -19.80
C SER A 847 12.08 42.03 -18.87
N ILE A 848 12.27 41.50 -17.66
CA ILE A 848 13.27 41.94 -16.66
C ILE A 848 14.00 40.71 -16.12
N VAL A 849 15.33 40.78 -16.05
CA VAL A 849 16.21 39.75 -15.48
C VAL A 849 16.74 40.22 -14.12
N TYR A 850 16.64 39.38 -13.11
CA TYR A 850 17.15 39.59 -11.77
C TYR A 850 18.21 38.53 -11.45
N ASN A 851 19.13 38.86 -10.55
CA ASN A 851 19.85 37.80 -9.84
C ASN A 851 19.02 37.44 -8.60
N ALA A 852 18.79 36.15 -8.36
CA ALA A 852 17.91 35.66 -7.31
C ALA A 852 18.52 34.45 -6.60
N TYR A 853 18.64 34.56 -5.28
CA TYR A 853 19.37 33.62 -4.41
C TYR A 853 18.50 33.18 -3.25
N GLU A 854 18.14 31.91 -3.21
CA GLU A 854 17.48 31.29 -2.07
C GLU A 854 18.43 31.23 -0.85
N GLN A 855 17.86 31.37 0.35
CA GLN A 855 18.57 31.35 1.61
C GLN A 855 18.15 30.14 2.46
N GLU A 856 19.04 29.66 3.33
CA GLU A 856 18.75 28.53 4.25
C GLU A 856 17.55 28.78 5.18
N ASP A 857 17.15 30.04 5.38
CA ASP A 857 15.99 30.44 6.19
C ASP A 857 14.66 30.47 5.42
N GLY A 858 14.65 30.05 4.15
CA GLY A 858 13.49 30.05 3.26
C GLY A 858 13.14 31.41 2.66
N SER A 859 14.00 32.43 2.85
CA SER A 859 13.87 33.73 2.17
C SER A 859 14.61 33.74 0.84
N MET A 860 14.29 34.73 -0.01
CA MET A 860 14.99 34.93 -1.30
C MET A 860 15.56 36.34 -1.40
N LEU A 861 16.85 36.43 -1.73
CA LEU A 861 17.52 37.69 -2.03
C LEU A 861 17.44 37.95 -3.54
N VAL A 862 16.90 39.09 -3.93
CA VAL A 862 16.70 39.45 -5.35
C VAL A 862 17.33 40.81 -5.63
N THR A 863 17.97 40.97 -6.78
CA THR A 863 18.66 42.21 -7.13
C THR A 863 18.65 42.49 -8.63
N VAL A 864 18.63 43.77 -8.98
CA VAL A 864 18.66 44.26 -10.36
C VAL A 864 19.58 45.48 -10.48
N GLU A 865 20.44 45.47 -11.50
CA GLU A 865 21.29 46.63 -11.83
C GLU A 865 20.51 47.61 -12.71
N ALA A 866 20.05 48.71 -12.11
CA ALA A 866 19.30 49.78 -12.79
C ALA A 866 20.21 50.78 -13.56
N GLY A 867 21.52 50.57 -13.50
CA GLY A 867 22.53 51.37 -14.17
C GLY A 867 23.90 50.99 -13.64
N ALA A 868 24.96 51.30 -14.38
CA ALA A 868 26.31 50.86 -14.00
C ALA A 868 26.67 51.26 -12.56
N GLY A 869 26.77 50.26 -11.66
CA GLY A 869 27.02 50.46 -10.24
C GLY A 869 25.84 51.07 -9.46
N VAL A 870 24.61 50.84 -9.89
CA VAL A 870 23.37 51.23 -9.20
C VAL A 870 22.52 49.97 -9.05
N TRP A 871 22.58 49.35 -7.87
CA TRP A 871 21.93 48.09 -7.57
C TRP A 871 20.75 48.31 -6.63
N TRP A 872 19.58 47.84 -7.05
CA TRP A 872 18.40 47.74 -6.20
C TRP A 872 18.32 46.33 -5.64
N ASN A 873 18.23 46.23 -4.32
CA ASN A 873 18.33 44.98 -3.58
C ASN A 873 17.07 44.76 -2.74
N TYR A 874 16.58 43.53 -2.74
CA TYR A 874 15.35 43.12 -2.10
C TYR A 874 15.53 41.80 -1.35
N LYS A 875 14.81 41.63 -0.24
CA LYS A 875 14.65 40.35 0.46
C LYS A 875 13.16 40.00 0.49
N PHE A 876 12.82 38.83 -0.01
CA PHE A 876 11.47 38.30 -0.04
C PHE A 876 11.29 37.14 0.94
N ILE A 877 10.08 36.96 1.43
CA ILE A 877 9.65 35.80 2.21
C ILE A 877 8.57 35.05 1.43
N LYS A 878 8.60 33.72 1.47
CA LYS A 878 7.53 32.88 0.92
C LYS A 878 6.34 32.89 1.88
N THR A 879 5.15 33.09 1.36
CA THR A 879 3.92 33.28 2.15
C THR A 879 2.84 32.25 1.82
N ALA A 880 2.93 31.61 0.66
CA ALA A 880 2.16 30.43 0.30
C ALA A 880 2.93 29.54 -0.67
N GLU A 881 2.65 28.24 -0.62
CA GLU A 881 3.06 27.28 -1.65
C GLU A 881 2.37 27.59 -2.99
N PRO A 882 2.92 27.15 -4.15
CA PRO A 882 2.37 27.52 -5.44
C PRO A 882 0.91 27.06 -5.59
N PRO A 883 0.08 27.82 -6.33
CA PRO A 883 -1.27 27.38 -6.66
C PRO A 883 -1.22 26.01 -7.35
N PRO A 884 -2.26 25.17 -7.16
CA PRO A 884 -2.30 23.85 -7.78
C PRO A 884 -2.12 23.96 -9.31
N PRO A 885 -1.55 22.94 -9.97
CA PRO A 885 -1.45 22.94 -11.42
C PRO A 885 -2.83 23.14 -12.03
N SER A 886 -2.93 24.00 -13.04
CA SER A 886 -4.20 24.32 -13.67
C SER A 886 -4.84 23.04 -14.23
N PRO A 887 -6.17 22.86 -14.09
CA PRO A 887 -6.87 21.67 -14.58
C PRO A 887 -6.76 21.47 -16.09
N PHE A 888 -6.34 22.49 -16.85
CA PHE A 888 -6.08 22.36 -18.29
C PHE A 888 -4.73 21.74 -18.61
N GLN A 889 -3.80 21.64 -17.65
CA GLN A 889 -2.49 21.03 -17.87
C GLN A 889 -2.64 19.56 -18.31
N GLY A 890 -1.98 19.20 -19.40
CA GLY A 890 -2.07 17.86 -20.00
C GLY A 890 -2.44 17.89 -21.47
N THR A 891 -2.75 16.71 -22.00
CA THR A 891 -3.13 16.51 -23.40
C THR A 891 -4.63 16.30 -23.48
N TRP A 892 -5.29 17.12 -24.29
CA TRP A 892 -6.73 17.09 -24.50
C TRP A 892 -7.06 16.73 -25.93
N VAL A 893 -8.13 15.97 -26.10
CA VAL A 893 -8.76 15.73 -27.39
C VAL A 893 -10.23 16.12 -27.28
N ILE A 894 -10.87 16.41 -28.41
CA ILE A 894 -12.31 16.60 -28.41
C ILE A 894 -12.96 15.24 -28.22
N ALA A 895 -13.87 15.13 -27.24
CA ALA A 895 -14.55 13.88 -26.98
C ALA A 895 -15.26 13.36 -28.26
N PRO A 896 -15.04 12.10 -28.67
CA PRO A 896 -15.61 11.54 -29.88
C PRO A 896 -17.06 11.07 -29.65
N GLU A 897 -17.91 11.95 -29.10
CA GLU A 897 -19.32 11.67 -28.81
C GLU A 897 -20.26 12.75 -29.35
N ALA A 898 -21.51 12.37 -29.59
CA ALA A 898 -22.50 13.28 -30.16
C ALA A 898 -22.74 14.48 -29.23
N GLY A 899 -22.60 15.70 -29.76
CA GLY A 899 -22.73 16.94 -29.00
C GLY A 899 -21.44 17.61 -28.56
N SER A 900 -20.27 16.97 -28.72
CA SER A 900 -18.98 17.57 -28.36
C SER A 900 -18.55 18.73 -29.28
N LEU A 901 -19.21 18.89 -30.43
CA LEU A 901 -19.12 20.06 -31.30
C LEU A 901 -20.52 20.57 -31.63
N GLY A 902 -20.78 21.86 -31.38
CA GLY A 902 -22.10 22.44 -31.63
C GLY A 902 -22.11 23.97 -31.69
N VAL A 903 -23.27 24.51 -32.09
CA VAL A 903 -23.50 25.95 -32.27
C VAL A 903 -24.85 26.32 -31.66
N GLY A 904 -24.91 27.47 -30.98
CA GLY A 904 -26.16 28.00 -30.45
C GLY A 904 -26.07 29.46 -30.00
N PRO A 905 -27.18 30.02 -29.46
CA PRO A 905 -27.31 31.42 -29.11
C PRO A 905 -26.70 31.81 -27.75
N ALA A 906 -26.20 30.85 -26.97
CA ALA A 906 -25.65 31.06 -25.63
C ALA A 906 -24.52 30.07 -25.35
N GLU A 907 -23.73 30.35 -24.31
CA GLU A 907 -22.69 29.46 -23.80
C GLU A 907 -23.25 28.06 -23.51
N PHE A 908 -22.57 27.03 -23.99
CA PHE A 908 -22.97 25.61 -23.94
C PHE A 908 -24.33 25.25 -24.59
N ASP A 909 -24.97 26.17 -25.31
CA ASP A 909 -26.17 25.88 -26.11
C ASP A 909 -25.76 25.37 -27.50
N VAL A 910 -26.18 24.15 -27.84
CA VAL A 910 -25.93 23.50 -29.15
C VAL A 910 -27.20 23.33 -29.98
N SER A 911 -28.24 24.12 -29.70
CA SER A 911 -29.59 23.93 -30.27
C SER A 911 -29.73 24.33 -31.73
N TRP A 912 -28.82 25.14 -32.28
CA TRP A 912 -28.85 25.46 -33.71
C TRP A 912 -28.29 24.33 -34.55
N TRP A 913 -27.23 23.69 -34.07
CA TRP A 913 -26.63 22.53 -34.69
C TRP A 913 -25.71 21.81 -33.70
N SER A 914 -25.70 20.48 -33.74
CA SER A 914 -24.89 19.61 -32.90
C SER A 914 -24.40 18.43 -33.73
N GLY A 915 -23.12 18.08 -33.58
CA GLY A 915 -22.51 16.94 -34.26
C GLY A 915 -23.10 15.61 -33.82
N ASP A 916 -23.40 14.74 -34.77
CA ASP A 916 -23.81 13.35 -34.53
C ASP A 916 -22.67 12.38 -34.87
N ASP A 917 -22.90 11.08 -34.63
CA ASP A 917 -21.94 10.00 -34.96
C ASP A 917 -21.47 10.04 -36.43
N GLY A 918 -22.31 10.57 -37.34
CA GLY A 918 -21.96 10.74 -38.74
C GLY A 918 -20.97 11.87 -38.98
N VAL A 919 -21.07 12.96 -38.22
CA VAL A 919 -20.10 14.06 -38.22
C VAL A 919 -18.76 13.62 -37.64
N ILE A 920 -18.79 12.85 -36.55
CA ILE A 920 -17.57 12.30 -35.92
C ILE A 920 -16.83 11.38 -36.90
N ALA A 921 -17.55 10.46 -37.54
CA ALA A 921 -16.96 9.56 -38.53
C ALA A 921 -16.47 10.27 -39.81
N LEU A 922 -17.05 11.43 -40.16
CA LEU A 922 -16.62 12.21 -41.33
C LEU A 922 -15.37 13.06 -41.04
N ARG A 923 -15.19 13.47 -39.78
CA ARG A 923 -14.14 14.38 -39.32
C ARG A 923 -13.20 13.69 -38.32
N ASP A 924 -12.92 12.41 -38.53
CA ASP A 924 -12.12 11.60 -37.62
C ASP A 924 -10.75 12.23 -37.31
N CYS A 925 -10.08 12.77 -38.33
CA CYS A 925 -8.82 13.53 -38.25
C CYS A 925 -8.88 14.83 -37.41
N TYR A 926 -10.05 15.26 -36.94
CA TYR A 926 -10.20 16.42 -36.07
C TYR A 926 -10.46 16.02 -34.62
N TYR A 927 -11.00 14.82 -34.40
CA TYR A 927 -11.25 14.29 -33.05
C TYR A 927 -10.02 13.57 -32.48
N ASP A 928 -8.99 13.32 -33.28
CA ASP A 928 -7.68 12.80 -32.85
C ASP A 928 -6.61 13.91 -32.71
N ASP A 929 -6.93 15.15 -33.06
CA ASP A 929 -6.05 16.31 -32.83
C ASP A 929 -5.84 16.51 -31.32
N GLU A 930 -4.58 16.53 -30.89
CA GLU A 930 -4.19 16.68 -29.48
C GLU A 930 -3.82 18.13 -29.16
N TYR A 931 -4.50 18.72 -28.18
CA TYR A 931 -4.21 20.04 -27.62
C TYR A 931 -3.37 19.87 -26.35
N ILE A 932 -2.11 20.30 -26.39
CA ILE A 932 -1.15 20.03 -25.33
C ILE A 932 -0.84 21.33 -24.57
N PHE A 933 -1.21 21.34 -23.30
CA PHE A 933 -0.98 22.40 -22.34
C PHE A 933 0.18 21.98 -21.44
N ASN A 934 1.38 22.44 -21.76
CA ASN A 934 2.57 22.03 -21.03
C ASN A 934 2.69 22.81 -19.70
N PRO A 935 3.25 22.20 -18.64
CA PRO A 935 3.52 22.87 -17.38
C PRO A 935 4.51 24.04 -17.47
N ASP A 936 5.23 24.23 -18.58
CA ASP A 936 6.08 25.40 -18.78
C ASP A 936 5.32 26.60 -19.38
N GLY A 937 3.99 26.52 -19.47
CA GLY A 937 3.12 27.52 -20.07
C GLY A 937 3.11 27.48 -21.60
N SER A 938 3.85 26.56 -22.23
CA SER A 938 3.82 26.39 -23.68
C SER A 938 2.59 25.60 -24.15
N PHE A 939 2.04 26.01 -25.29
CA PHE A 939 0.88 25.39 -25.91
C PHE A 939 1.23 24.93 -27.33
N ARG A 940 0.80 23.72 -27.69
CA ARG A 940 0.93 23.22 -29.05
C ARG A 940 -0.23 22.29 -29.42
N ILE A 941 -0.45 22.16 -30.72
CA ILE A 941 -1.41 21.20 -31.29
C ILE A 941 -0.62 20.13 -32.03
N GLU A 942 -0.85 18.87 -31.70
CA GLU A 942 -0.31 17.70 -32.38
C GLU A 942 -1.40 17.05 -33.26
N TYR A 943 -1.32 17.33 -34.56
CA TYR A 943 -2.36 16.99 -35.54
C TYR A 943 -2.40 15.52 -36.00
N GLN A 944 -1.62 14.63 -35.38
CA GLN A 944 -1.49 13.20 -35.75
C GLN A 944 -1.28 12.87 -37.25
N GLY A 945 -0.91 13.86 -38.08
CA GLY A 945 -0.68 13.75 -39.51
C GLY A 945 -1.62 14.61 -40.38
N GLU A 946 -2.92 14.64 -40.09
CA GLU A 946 -3.95 15.36 -40.87
C GLU A 946 -4.97 15.98 -39.91
N THR A 947 -5.55 17.13 -40.27
CA THR A 947 -6.64 17.80 -39.53
C THR A 947 -7.77 18.18 -40.49
N TRP A 948 -8.93 18.58 -39.95
CA TRP A 948 -10.07 19.01 -40.76
C TRP A 948 -9.85 20.41 -41.36
N LEU A 949 -9.77 20.48 -42.69
CA LEU A 949 -9.58 21.73 -43.43
C LEU A 949 -10.89 22.28 -43.98
N GLU A 950 -11.09 23.58 -43.84
CA GLU A 950 -12.15 24.33 -44.51
C GLU A 950 -11.63 25.15 -45.71
N PRO A 951 -12.50 25.51 -46.69
CA PRO A 951 -12.09 26.24 -47.88
C PRO A 951 -11.37 27.57 -47.64
N TRP A 952 -11.58 28.21 -46.48
CA TRP A 952 -10.94 29.48 -46.14
C TRP A 952 -9.47 29.34 -45.71
N GLN A 953 -9.04 28.13 -45.28
CA GLN A 953 -7.66 27.84 -44.87
C GLN A 953 -6.77 27.47 -46.06
N SER A 954 -7.26 26.60 -46.96
CA SER A 954 -6.44 26.01 -48.02
C SER A 954 -6.89 26.35 -49.46
N GLY A 955 -8.08 26.93 -49.62
CA GLY A 955 -8.73 27.11 -50.93
C GLY A 955 -9.33 25.83 -51.53
N GLY A 956 -9.25 24.70 -50.82
CA GLY A 956 -9.79 23.38 -51.17
C GLY A 956 -11.25 23.16 -50.75
N GLY A 957 -11.69 21.89 -50.76
CA GLY A 957 -12.99 21.48 -50.21
C GLY A 957 -12.94 21.29 -48.69
N GLU A 958 -14.05 20.88 -48.08
CA GLU A 958 -14.07 20.42 -46.68
C GLU A 958 -13.62 18.95 -46.62
N GLU A 959 -12.43 18.69 -46.12
CA GLU A 959 -11.81 17.36 -46.06
C GLU A 959 -10.68 17.30 -45.01
N CYS A 960 -10.31 16.09 -44.59
CA CYS A 960 -9.06 15.85 -43.85
C CYS A 960 -7.85 16.12 -44.74
N GLY A 961 -6.84 16.81 -44.21
CA GLY A 961 -5.60 17.07 -44.91
C GLY A 961 -4.52 17.67 -44.01
N ALA A 962 -3.32 17.88 -44.57
CA ALA A 962 -2.21 18.43 -43.78
C ALA A 962 -2.50 19.85 -43.27
N PRO A 963 -2.12 20.18 -42.02
CA PRO A 963 -2.37 21.49 -41.42
C PRO A 963 -1.67 22.61 -42.21
N VAL A 964 -2.25 23.82 -42.18
CA VAL A 964 -1.83 24.96 -43.01
C VAL A 964 -1.55 26.19 -42.15
N ALA A 965 -0.38 26.83 -42.35
CA ALA A 965 0.00 28.05 -41.66
C ALA A 965 -1.09 29.15 -41.72
N PRO A 966 -1.34 29.87 -40.61
CA PRO A 966 -0.62 29.80 -39.33
C PRO A 966 -1.09 28.69 -38.38
N HIS A 967 -2.10 27.90 -38.76
CA HIS A 967 -2.68 26.81 -37.96
C HIS A 967 -1.96 25.47 -38.15
N ASP A 968 -0.63 25.50 -38.29
CA ASP A 968 0.21 24.32 -38.49
C ASP A 968 1.26 24.14 -37.38
N SER A 969 1.03 24.80 -36.24
CA SER A 969 1.95 24.83 -35.09
C SER A 969 3.37 25.35 -35.45
N SER A 970 3.52 26.05 -36.60
CA SER A 970 4.80 26.66 -36.98
C SER A 970 5.15 27.91 -36.16
N VAL A 971 4.14 28.51 -35.51
CA VAL A 971 4.29 29.59 -34.53
C VAL A 971 4.10 28.97 -33.13
N PRO A 972 5.08 29.10 -32.21
CA PRO A 972 4.93 28.60 -30.84
C PRO A 972 3.73 29.24 -30.14
N GLY A 973 2.93 28.43 -29.47
CA GLY A 973 1.84 28.88 -28.62
C GLY A 973 2.24 28.93 -27.15
N SER A 974 1.51 29.71 -26.36
CA SER A 974 1.52 29.66 -24.90
C SER A 974 0.09 29.73 -24.37
N TRP A 975 -0.11 29.35 -23.11
CA TRP A 975 -1.42 29.36 -22.49
C TRP A 975 -1.35 29.96 -21.07
N SER A 976 -2.47 30.51 -20.62
CA SER A 976 -2.70 30.96 -19.24
C SER A 976 -4.14 30.62 -18.84
N HIS A 977 -4.36 30.25 -17.58
CA HIS A 977 -5.69 29.98 -17.04
C HIS A 977 -5.94 30.81 -15.79
N ASP A 978 -6.91 31.71 -15.87
CA ASP A 978 -7.41 32.44 -14.71
C ASP A 978 -8.55 31.63 -14.09
N GLN A 979 -8.23 30.91 -13.01
CA GLN A 979 -9.18 30.05 -12.31
C GLN A 979 -10.31 30.85 -11.64
N ASP A 980 -10.05 32.08 -11.20
CA ASP A 980 -11.05 32.92 -10.53
C ASP A 980 -12.02 33.53 -11.55
N ALA A 981 -11.52 33.90 -12.73
CA ALA A 981 -12.34 34.37 -13.84
C ALA A 981 -13.00 33.22 -14.63
N GLY A 982 -12.48 32.00 -14.51
CA GLY A 982 -12.91 30.83 -15.28
C GLY A 982 -12.57 30.94 -16.76
N THR A 983 -11.49 31.64 -17.12
CA THR A 983 -11.13 31.94 -18.51
C THR A 983 -9.79 31.31 -18.89
N LEU A 984 -9.73 30.71 -20.08
CA LEU A 984 -8.51 30.13 -20.65
C LEU A 984 -8.02 30.99 -21.80
N THR A 985 -6.81 31.53 -21.74
CA THR A 985 -6.21 32.30 -22.84
C THR A 985 -5.14 31.50 -23.55
N ILE A 986 -5.27 31.38 -24.87
CA ILE A 986 -4.25 30.82 -25.76
C ILE A 986 -3.62 31.97 -26.53
N SER A 987 -2.30 32.07 -26.48
CA SER A 987 -1.50 33.06 -27.20
C SER A 987 -0.61 32.40 -28.25
N GLY A 988 -0.35 33.10 -29.36
CA GLY A 988 0.38 32.60 -30.51
C GLY A 988 -0.47 32.64 -31.76
N GLU A 989 -0.03 33.38 -32.79
CA GLU A 989 -0.79 33.55 -34.04
C GLU A 989 -1.05 32.18 -34.69
N GLY A 990 -2.32 31.80 -34.79
CA GLY A 990 -2.73 30.50 -35.34
C GLY A 990 -2.95 29.39 -34.31
N SER A 991 -2.70 29.63 -33.02
CA SER A 991 -3.05 28.70 -31.93
C SER A 991 -4.54 28.82 -31.54
N PHE A 992 -5.19 27.69 -31.24
CA PHE A 992 -6.62 27.61 -30.91
C PHE A 992 -6.95 26.30 -30.20
N VAL A 993 -8.10 26.25 -29.54
CA VAL A 993 -8.79 25.03 -29.10
C VAL A 993 -10.11 24.91 -29.86
N GLY A 994 -10.45 23.70 -30.31
CA GLY A 994 -11.66 23.45 -31.10
C GLY A 994 -11.49 23.83 -32.57
N LEU A 995 -12.42 24.62 -33.13
CA LEU A 995 -12.35 25.04 -34.54
C LEU A 995 -11.66 26.41 -34.70
N PRO A 996 -10.63 26.53 -35.56
CA PRO A 996 -9.86 27.77 -35.73
C PRO A 996 -10.67 28.94 -36.33
N LYS A 997 -11.86 28.66 -36.85
CA LYS A 997 -12.76 29.64 -37.44
C LYS A 997 -13.48 30.51 -36.41
N ALA A 998 -13.73 29.97 -35.21
CA ALA A 998 -14.47 30.66 -34.17
C ALA A 998 -13.49 31.40 -33.25
N ILE A 999 -13.59 32.74 -33.20
CA ILE A 999 -12.77 33.60 -32.35
C ILE A 999 -13.66 34.51 -31.50
N ASN A 1000 -13.08 35.21 -30.52
CA ASN A 1000 -13.85 36.12 -29.68
C ASN A 1000 -14.57 37.20 -30.50
N GLY A 1001 -15.89 37.11 -30.55
CA GLY A 1001 -16.77 38.08 -31.21
C GLY A 1001 -16.97 37.93 -32.72
N ALA A 1002 -16.38 36.91 -33.37
CA ALA A 1002 -16.53 36.71 -34.82
C ALA A 1002 -16.28 35.25 -35.29
N GLU A 1003 -16.79 34.92 -36.48
CA GLU A 1003 -16.30 33.79 -37.29
C GLU A 1003 -15.45 34.35 -38.44
N ILE A 1004 -14.21 33.88 -38.57
CA ILE A 1004 -13.29 34.36 -39.61
C ILE A 1004 -13.51 33.63 -40.94
N SER A 1005 -13.12 34.27 -42.04
CA SER A 1005 -13.21 33.70 -43.40
C SER A 1005 -11.95 33.93 -44.23
N SER A 1006 -10.88 34.38 -43.58
CA SER A 1006 -9.60 34.73 -44.19
C SER A 1006 -8.49 34.61 -43.16
N ILE A 1007 -7.34 34.04 -43.56
CA ILE A 1007 -6.14 33.93 -42.72
C ILE A 1007 -5.65 35.31 -42.21
N ALA A 1008 -5.95 36.39 -42.94
CA ALA A 1008 -5.56 37.74 -42.53
C ALA A 1008 -6.28 38.25 -41.27
N ASP A 1009 -7.34 37.56 -40.82
CA ASP A 1009 -8.15 37.93 -39.65
C ASP A 1009 -7.82 37.09 -38.41
N VAL A 1010 -6.78 36.24 -38.45
CA VAL A 1010 -6.35 35.40 -37.32
C VAL A 1010 -5.78 36.28 -36.19
N PRO A 1011 -6.28 36.16 -34.95
CA PRO A 1011 -5.81 36.97 -33.83
C PRO A 1011 -4.47 36.44 -33.26
N ALA A 1012 -3.78 37.29 -32.50
CA ALA A 1012 -2.56 36.90 -31.78
C ALA A 1012 -2.85 36.07 -30.51
N SER A 1013 -4.08 36.16 -29.97
CA SER A 1013 -4.57 35.37 -28.84
C SER A 1013 -6.08 35.18 -28.89
N ILE A 1014 -6.58 34.14 -28.24
CA ILE A 1014 -8.01 33.81 -28.06
C ILE A 1014 -8.23 33.51 -26.58
N THR A 1015 -9.26 34.09 -25.97
CA THR A 1015 -9.66 33.80 -24.58
C THR A 1015 -11.00 33.09 -24.57
N TYR A 1016 -11.04 31.85 -24.10
CA TYR A 1016 -12.22 31.00 -24.03
C TYR A 1016 -13.03 31.28 -22.77
#